data_AF-J2TNS4-F1
#
_entry.id   AF-J2TNS4-F1
#
_cell.length_a   1.000
_cell.length_b   1.000
_cell.length_c   1.000
_cell.angle_alpha   90.00
_cell.angle_beta   90.00
_cell.angle_gamma   90.00
#
_symmetry.space_group_name_H-M   'P 1'
#
loop_
_entity.id
_entity.type
_entity.pdbx_description
1 polymer ?
#
loop_
_entity_poly.entity_id
_entity_poly.type
_entity_poly.pdbx_seq_one_letter_code
_entity_poly.pdbx_strand_id
1 'polypeptide(L)'
;MPRTVQVHTVLSAEQLKFRAMRGREGLSQLFEFEVDMVSTSFSLDLKQLLGTSLTLELADEGAPRFLNGTVVRFELVGRANETGRHYIYRALVQPWLWYLTRTTDCRIFQNKSVPEVLDEVLGKYGFQFDKRLTGSYPAMEYCVQYQESDFAFVSRLMEHEGIAYHFEHGNGAHLLVLVDDTGSYKPLPGHASIAYRPRDRVLNALEPCIDQWRVAEQITSGRVMLDDFDFKKSRASLQSVQQDPKAHEHSTYEVYEWLGGYSEHQQGDAYAKVRLQELQCAHELASGHTNVVGMAPGYLFEMTHCPRESDNREYLVTETRYNLQEPEYSTGGSSESVCEFDFTVLPSSVAYRPARTTPRPRTNGPQTATVVGPEEIWTDRFGRVKLQFRWDRYGQSDENSSCWVRVSSNWAGANYGTMHMPRVGQEVIVDFIGGEPDRPIITGRVYNSDQMPPWELPANATASGILTRSSAGGAANQANMLRFEDRSGAEQILLHAERNLDVEVEADETHTTGGTRTTLIKGHESATYQSGETRDITAGAKETISGGDTRSVTGGFTETVAGGVTQTISGGKTRSIGGGLNDTITGGVKLAISGGFNGTIDGQEIRFVSAGRQDTINASNTVQVNGPSTTTVTGPTVHTSPDVTFNTTNHIHNTTQHVINTSVYNTTSNTYNNLTNNYTNNSVSYTNNYAKSSDWRLARSGGVGFRFGAVGASLDFWGVRQQFYGINSQYAVLKVDFLTFKIANKGTDITKEAIQVGNAALRFLMDGLATYAQAMHIVM
;
A
#
# COMPACT_ATOMS: atom_id res chain seq x y z
N MET A 1 66.36 44.08 30.77
CA MET A 1 65.08 44.76 30.57
C MET A 1 63.98 44.02 31.34
N PRO A 2 62.81 44.64 31.61
CA PRO A 2 61.58 43.88 31.79
C PRO A 2 61.32 43.01 30.55
N ARG A 3 60.60 41.90 30.72
CA ARG A 3 60.14 41.05 29.61
C ARG A 3 58.68 41.37 29.34
N THR A 4 58.29 41.42 28.06
CA THR A 4 56.92 41.71 27.62
C THR A 4 56.06 40.45 27.68
N VAL A 5 56.65 39.27 27.46
CA VAL A 5 55.95 37.97 27.51
C VAL A 5 56.50 37.07 28.62
N GLN A 6 55.60 36.51 29.43
CA GLN A 6 55.87 35.47 30.41
C GLN A 6 55.13 34.18 30.04
N VAL A 7 55.58 33.03 30.56
CA VAL A 7 54.91 31.73 30.36
C VAL A 7 54.68 31.04 31.70
N HIS A 8 53.44 30.59 31.89
CA HIS A 8 52.99 29.84 33.05
C HIS A 8 52.68 28.41 32.63
N THR A 9 53.28 27.45 33.33
CA THR A 9 53.09 26.00 33.09
C THR A 9 53.05 25.27 34.44
N VAL A 10 52.90 23.94 34.43
CA VAL A 10 53.07 23.10 35.63
C VAL A 10 54.53 23.03 36.14
N LEU A 11 55.53 23.43 35.32
CA LEU A 11 56.90 23.65 35.76
C LEU A 11 57.12 25.11 36.16
N SER A 12 58.06 25.37 37.07
CA SER A 12 58.32 26.72 37.57
C SER A 12 58.96 27.63 36.50
N ALA A 13 58.73 28.93 36.61
CA ALA A 13 59.36 29.97 35.77
C ALA A 13 60.90 30.07 35.93
N GLU A 14 61.51 29.27 36.81
CA GLU A 14 62.96 29.05 36.84
C GLU A 14 63.39 27.87 35.95
N GLN A 15 62.59 26.81 35.91
CA GLN A 15 62.85 25.59 35.15
C GLN A 15 62.61 25.75 33.64
N LEU A 16 61.58 26.49 33.25
CA LEU A 16 61.17 26.67 31.86
C LEU A 16 60.72 28.11 31.62
N LYS A 17 61.27 28.78 30.59
CA LYS A 17 61.08 30.22 30.36
C LYS A 17 60.79 30.55 28.90
N PHE A 18 60.00 31.59 28.64
CA PHE A 18 59.59 31.96 27.28
C PHE A 18 60.76 32.47 26.41
N ARG A 19 60.86 31.98 25.17
CA ARG A 19 61.77 32.52 24.15
C ARG A 19 61.00 33.17 23.00
N ALA A 20 60.05 32.45 22.40
CA ALA A 20 59.26 32.91 21.27
C ALA A 20 57.93 32.14 21.16
N MET A 21 56.97 32.71 20.46
CA MET A 21 55.78 32.00 19.99
C MET A 21 55.45 32.42 18.56
N ARG A 22 55.15 31.41 17.74
CA ARG A 22 54.52 31.60 16.43
C ARG A 22 53.19 30.88 16.44
N GLY A 23 52.13 31.55 16.00
CA GLY A 23 50.80 30.94 16.10
C GLY A 23 49.75 31.57 15.22
N ARG A 24 48.61 30.90 15.15
CA ARG A 24 47.43 31.32 14.40
C ARG A 24 46.17 30.97 15.17
N GLU A 25 45.22 31.88 15.16
CA GLU A 25 43.88 31.73 15.70
C GLU A 25 42.89 32.38 14.72
N GLY A 26 41.67 31.87 14.64
CA GLY A 26 40.65 32.44 13.77
C GLY A 26 39.26 31.90 14.08
N LEU A 27 38.25 32.61 13.59
CA LEU A 27 36.86 32.20 13.75
C LEU A 27 36.65 30.79 13.16
N SER A 28 35.93 29.99 13.93
CA SER A 28 35.57 28.60 13.65
C SER A 28 36.76 27.67 13.34
N GLN A 29 37.95 27.99 13.86
CA GLN A 29 39.16 27.19 13.70
C GLN A 29 39.78 26.85 15.06
N LEU A 30 40.42 25.68 15.14
CA LEU A 30 41.29 25.35 16.28
C LEU A 30 42.54 26.24 16.21
N PHE A 31 42.84 26.99 17.27
CA PHE A 31 44.10 27.73 17.32
C PHE A 31 45.29 26.79 17.46
N GLU A 32 46.45 27.26 16.96
CA GLU A 32 47.72 26.56 17.08
C GLU A 32 48.81 27.56 17.45
N PHE A 33 49.44 27.37 18.61
CA PHE A 33 50.58 28.15 19.07
C PHE A 33 51.80 27.21 19.21
N GLU A 34 52.83 27.44 18.40
CA GLU A 34 54.16 26.86 18.55
C GLU A 34 54.97 27.73 19.51
N VAL A 35 55.09 27.28 20.77
CA VAL A 35 55.76 28.01 21.86
C VAL A 35 57.15 27.44 22.08
N ASP A 36 58.18 28.21 21.72
CA ASP A 36 59.58 27.94 22.05
C ASP A 36 59.91 28.49 23.44
N MET A 37 60.40 27.61 24.29
CA MET A 37 60.83 27.89 25.66
C MET A 37 62.26 27.40 25.87
N VAL A 38 62.93 27.90 26.92
CA VAL A 38 64.28 27.47 27.29
C VAL A 38 64.37 26.97 28.72
N SER A 39 65.20 25.95 28.92
CA SER A 39 65.60 25.44 30.23
C SER A 39 67.13 25.41 30.34
N THR A 40 67.66 25.35 31.56
CA THR A 40 69.05 24.95 31.82
C THR A 40 69.23 23.42 31.85
N SER A 41 68.13 22.66 31.95
CA SER A 41 68.13 21.20 31.96
C SER A 41 67.95 20.60 30.57
N PHE A 42 68.68 19.53 30.26
CA PHE A 42 68.46 18.65 29.10
C PHE A 42 67.50 17.49 29.42
N SER A 43 67.13 17.32 30.69
CA SER A 43 66.40 16.16 31.20
C SER A 43 65.06 16.54 31.86
N LEU A 44 64.32 17.47 31.26
CA LEU A 44 62.93 17.70 31.66
C LEU A 44 62.09 16.49 31.24
N ASP A 45 61.22 16.01 32.13
CA ASP A 45 60.28 14.94 31.79
C ASP A 45 59.15 15.49 30.92
N LEU A 46 59.26 15.22 29.61
CA LEU A 46 58.31 15.72 28.61
C LEU A 46 56.85 15.32 28.92
N LYS A 47 56.63 14.21 29.65
CA LYS A 47 55.30 13.72 30.00
C LYS A 47 54.58 14.62 31.00
N GLN A 48 55.30 15.42 31.79
CA GLN A 48 54.70 16.28 32.81
C GLN A 48 53.94 17.46 32.21
N LEU A 49 54.29 17.92 31.00
CA LEU A 49 53.55 18.99 30.32
C LEU A 49 52.43 18.48 29.41
N LEU A 50 52.54 17.28 28.83
CA LEU A 50 51.55 16.76 27.89
C LEU A 50 50.15 16.68 28.53
N GLY A 51 49.18 17.31 27.88
CA GLY A 51 47.80 17.43 28.38
C GLY A 51 47.58 18.45 29.49
N THR A 52 48.60 19.24 29.86
CA THR A 52 48.48 20.30 30.86
C THR A 52 48.27 21.68 30.23
N SER A 53 47.76 22.62 31.03
CA SER A 53 47.51 24.00 30.63
C SER A 53 48.82 24.79 30.52
N LEU A 54 48.98 25.52 29.41
CA LEU A 54 50.04 26.51 29.20
C LEU A 54 49.38 27.86 28.94
N THR A 55 49.83 28.89 29.67
CA THR A 55 49.37 30.27 29.49
C THR A 55 50.54 31.17 29.17
N LEU A 56 50.46 31.93 28.09
CA LEU A 56 51.31 33.10 27.88
C LEU A 56 50.62 34.32 28.50
N GLU A 57 51.37 35.13 29.23
CA GLU A 57 50.95 36.43 29.75
C GLU A 57 51.72 37.50 28.99
N LEU A 58 51.00 38.37 28.29
CA LEU A 58 51.54 39.50 27.53
C LEU A 58 51.23 40.79 28.29
N ALA A 59 52.25 41.60 28.54
CA ALA A 59 52.09 42.92 29.13
C ALA A 59 51.46 43.90 28.12
N ASP A 60 50.44 44.63 28.58
CA ASP A 60 49.73 45.70 27.86
C ASP A 60 49.52 46.87 28.85
N GLU A 61 49.22 48.08 28.36
CA GLU A 61 49.14 49.29 29.20
C GLU A 61 47.96 49.28 30.22
N GLY A 62 46.94 48.46 29.97
CA GLY A 62 45.77 48.30 30.83
C GLY A 62 45.83 47.08 31.74
N ALA A 63 45.36 45.94 31.23
CA ALA A 63 45.37 44.65 31.93
C ALA A 63 46.16 43.63 31.07
N PRO A 64 46.90 42.69 31.69
CA PRO A 64 47.68 41.71 30.93
C PRO A 64 46.75 40.84 30.08
N ARG A 65 47.14 40.62 28.81
CA ARG A 65 46.46 39.69 27.92
C ARG A 65 46.98 38.28 28.19
N PHE A 66 46.08 37.31 28.23
CA PHE A 66 46.43 35.90 28.27
C PHE A 66 46.24 35.24 26.90
N LEU A 67 47.11 34.29 26.55
CA LEU A 67 46.88 33.28 25.52
C LEU A 67 47.02 31.92 26.18
N ASN A 68 45.90 31.25 26.41
CA ASN A 68 45.83 29.96 27.10
C ASN A 68 45.45 28.82 26.15
N GLY A 69 46.11 27.67 26.29
CA GLY A 69 45.67 26.42 25.66
C GLY A 69 46.28 25.20 26.35
N THR A 70 46.10 24.04 25.74
CA THR A 70 46.57 22.76 26.28
C THR A 70 47.74 22.23 25.45
N VAL A 71 48.79 21.71 26.11
CA VAL A 71 49.99 21.21 25.43
C VAL A 71 49.71 19.84 24.80
N VAL A 72 49.50 19.79 23.48
CA VAL A 72 49.15 18.56 22.73
C VAL A 72 50.39 17.81 22.20
N ARG A 73 51.53 18.51 22.06
CA ARG A 73 52.85 17.94 21.76
C ARG A 73 53.91 18.76 22.49
N PHE A 74 54.94 18.10 23.03
CA PHE A 74 56.06 18.74 23.69
C PHE A 74 57.35 18.01 23.37
N GLU A 75 58.37 18.75 22.91
CA GLU A 75 59.62 18.16 22.41
C GLU A 75 60.85 18.99 22.78
N LEU A 76 62.01 18.31 22.80
CA LEU A 76 63.33 18.89 23.02
C LEU A 76 63.99 19.12 21.65
N VAL A 77 64.14 20.39 21.27
CA VAL A 77 64.62 20.77 19.93
C VAL A 77 66.16 20.73 19.85
N GLY A 78 66.86 21.10 20.93
CA GLY A 78 68.32 21.10 20.97
C GLY A 78 68.91 22.16 21.91
N ARG A 79 70.15 22.58 21.67
CA ARG A 79 70.75 23.76 22.33
C ARG A 79 70.27 25.05 21.68
N ALA A 80 70.16 26.12 22.48
CA ALA A 80 69.75 27.43 21.98
C ALA A 80 70.81 28.07 21.05
N ASN A 81 72.08 27.78 21.31
CA ASN A 81 73.28 28.20 20.60
C ASN A 81 74.45 27.26 20.98
N GLU A 82 75.55 27.27 20.23
CA GLU A 82 76.66 26.30 20.41
C GLU A 82 77.37 26.42 21.77
N THR A 83 77.45 27.64 22.30
CA THR A 83 78.27 28.02 23.47
C THR A 83 77.49 28.25 24.76
N GLY A 84 76.15 28.37 24.70
CA GLY A 84 75.32 28.73 25.85
C GLY A 84 74.85 27.55 26.70
N ARG A 85 74.22 27.88 27.82
CA ARG A 85 73.78 26.94 28.87
C ARG A 85 72.30 26.56 28.78
N HIS A 86 71.65 26.85 27.65
CA HIS A 86 70.21 26.71 27.48
C HIS A 86 69.84 25.70 26.39
N TYR A 87 68.82 24.90 26.67
CA TYR A 87 68.20 23.96 25.75
C TYR A 87 66.81 24.46 25.38
N ILE A 88 66.45 24.38 24.10
CA ILE A 88 65.14 24.76 23.56
C ILE A 88 64.19 23.58 23.74
N TYR A 89 63.03 23.84 24.33
CA TYR A 89 61.88 22.95 24.31
C TYR A 89 60.71 23.65 23.60
N ARG A 90 59.96 22.88 22.82
CA ARG A 90 58.88 23.38 21.97
C ARG A 90 57.57 22.72 22.37
N ALA A 91 56.57 23.53 22.70
CA ALA A 91 55.20 23.09 22.91
C ALA A 91 54.34 23.44 21.70
N LEU A 92 53.56 22.46 21.21
CA LEU A 92 52.40 22.74 20.39
C LEU A 92 51.20 22.87 21.32
N VAL A 93 50.56 24.03 21.30
CA VAL A 93 49.46 24.39 22.21
C VAL A 93 48.22 24.66 21.37
N GLN A 94 47.12 23.98 21.72
CA GLN A 94 45.86 24.00 20.98
C GLN A 94 44.67 24.05 21.97
N PRO A 95 43.44 24.42 21.54
CA PRO A 95 42.30 24.48 22.44
C PRO A 95 41.88 23.09 22.94
N TRP A 96 41.15 23.04 24.05
CA TRP A 96 40.54 21.80 24.55
C TRP A 96 39.63 21.13 23.50
N LEU A 97 39.03 21.91 22.61
CA LEU A 97 38.19 21.45 21.50
C LEU A 97 38.95 20.49 20.56
N TRP A 98 40.29 20.54 20.51
CA TRP A 98 41.10 19.56 19.78
C TRP A 98 40.93 18.13 20.28
N TYR A 99 40.62 17.91 21.57
CA TYR A 99 40.45 16.55 22.10
C TYR A 99 39.34 15.77 21.40
N LEU A 100 38.31 16.46 20.88
CA LEU A 100 37.25 15.86 20.09
C LEU A 100 37.75 15.26 18.76
N THR A 101 38.94 15.65 18.29
CA THR A 101 39.61 15.03 17.12
C THR A 101 40.28 13.69 17.44
N ARG A 102 40.36 13.29 18.72
CA ARG A 102 41.01 12.05 19.19
C ARG A 102 40.04 10.86 19.35
N THR A 103 38.75 11.07 19.07
CA THR A 103 37.71 10.04 19.09
C THR A 103 36.98 9.99 17.75
N THR A 104 36.32 8.86 17.47
CA THR A 104 35.43 8.63 16.32
C THR A 104 34.26 7.77 16.80
N ASP A 105 33.04 8.03 16.34
CA ASP A 105 31.85 7.32 16.82
C ASP A 105 30.74 7.17 15.76
N CYS A 106 29.74 6.35 16.08
CA CYS A 106 28.44 6.36 15.42
C CYS A 106 27.35 6.53 16.50
N ARG A 107 26.57 7.63 16.44
CA ARG A 107 25.53 7.96 17.44
C ARG A 107 24.29 8.54 16.76
N ILE A 108 23.12 8.30 17.35
CA ILE A 108 21.83 8.81 16.89
C ILE A 108 21.32 9.85 17.90
N PHE A 109 20.96 11.03 17.39
CA PHE A 109 20.30 12.10 18.12
C PHE A 109 18.89 12.29 17.53
N GLN A 110 17.88 12.42 18.39
CA GLN A 110 16.47 12.50 17.99
C GLN A 110 15.73 13.55 18.78
N ASN A 111 14.93 14.37 18.10
CA ASN A 111 14.11 15.44 18.68
C ASN A 111 14.92 16.46 19.50
N LYS A 112 16.15 16.77 19.06
CA LYS A 112 17.04 17.77 19.66
C LYS A 112 17.41 18.84 18.62
N SER A 113 17.51 20.08 19.06
CA SER A 113 18.10 21.17 18.27
C SER A 113 19.64 21.03 18.24
N VAL A 114 20.29 21.67 17.26
CA VAL A 114 21.76 21.65 17.19
C VAL A 114 22.43 22.16 18.48
N PRO A 115 22.00 23.27 19.12
CA PRO A 115 22.56 23.70 20.40
C PRO A 115 22.44 22.69 21.55
N GLU A 116 21.44 21.79 21.56
CA GLU A 116 21.30 20.71 22.55
C GLU A 116 22.19 19.50 22.22
N VAL A 117 22.40 19.22 20.93
CA VAL A 117 23.38 18.21 20.47
C VAL A 117 24.82 18.68 20.80
N LEU A 118 25.10 19.99 20.65
CA LEU A 118 26.36 20.58 21.10
C LEU A 118 26.54 20.43 22.61
N ASP A 119 25.51 20.66 23.44
CA ASP A 119 25.62 20.49 24.89
C ASP A 119 26.01 19.05 25.29
N GLU A 120 25.38 18.06 24.66
CA GLU A 120 25.63 16.64 24.94
C GLU A 120 27.03 16.19 24.49
N VAL A 121 27.49 16.63 23.32
CA VAL A 121 28.81 16.25 22.78
C VAL A 121 29.95 17.01 23.48
N LEU A 122 29.80 18.32 23.70
CA LEU A 122 30.82 19.15 24.35
C LEU A 122 30.91 18.90 25.85
N GLY A 123 29.76 18.79 26.55
CA GLY A 123 29.69 18.62 28.01
C GLY A 123 30.41 17.37 28.51
N LYS A 124 30.47 16.31 27.70
CA LYS A 124 31.23 15.06 27.94
C LYS A 124 32.71 15.30 28.27
N TYR A 125 33.31 16.40 27.80
CA TYR A 125 34.73 16.70 27.98
C TYR A 125 35.04 17.52 29.24
N GLY A 126 34.02 18.04 29.94
CA GLY A 126 34.18 18.74 31.22
C GLY A 126 34.79 20.15 31.15
N PHE A 127 34.99 20.70 29.95
CA PHE A 127 35.46 22.07 29.74
C PHE A 127 34.28 23.05 29.59
N GLN A 128 34.56 24.34 29.84
CA GLN A 128 33.54 25.40 29.74
C GLN A 128 33.38 25.88 28.29
N PHE A 129 32.11 26.12 27.93
CA PHE A 129 31.71 26.82 26.72
C PHE A 129 30.50 27.72 27.01
N ASP A 130 30.31 28.75 26.20
CA ASP A 130 29.27 29.78 26.32
C ASP A 130 28.49 29.87 25.00
N LYS A 131 27.18 30.13 25.07
CA LYS A 131 26.24 30.15 23.93
C LYS A 131 25.59 31.51 23.80
N ARG A 132 26.24 32.42 23.07
CA ARG A 132 25.75 33.77 22.74
C ARG A 132 24.96 33.72 21.43
N LEU A 133 23.98 32.84 21.41
CA LEU A 133 23.12 32.59 20.26
C LEU A 133 21.86 33.46 20.35
N THR A 134 21.46 34.03 19.22
CA THR A 134 20.31 34.93 19.04
C THR A 134 19.24 34.34 18.13
N GLY A 135 19.59 33.33 17.33
CA GLY A 135 18.71 32.61 16.43
C GLY A 135 17.83 31.57 17.13
N SER A 136 16.83 31.08 16.39
CA SER A 136 15.93 30.01 16.82
C SER A 136 16.24 28.75 16.03
N TYR A 137 16.66 27.69 16.73
CA TYR A 137 17.12 26.43 16.15
C TYR A 137 16.05 25.34 16.29
N PRO A 138 15.47 24.83 15.20
CA PRO A 138 14.43 23.80 15.28
C PRO A 138 15.01 22.46 15.77
N ALA A 139 14.17 21.66 16.44
CA ALA A 139 14.53 20.30 16.82
C ALA A 139 14.51 19.36 15.60
N MET A 140 15.59 18.61 15.38
CA MET A 140 15.73 17.66 14.28
C MET A 140 14.97 16.36 14.60
N GLU A 141 14.12 15.86 13.69
CA GLU A 141 13.43 14.55 13.85
C GLU A 141 14.48 13.41 13.98
N TYR A 142 15.63 13.55 13.30
CA TYR A 142 16.73 12.59 13.29
C TYR A 142 18.04 13.28 12.87
N CYS A 143 19.14 13.00 13.58
CA CYS A 143 20.50 13.42 13.20
C CYS A 143 21.51 12.35 13.65
N VAL A 144 22.49 12.02 12.83
CA VAL A 144 23.41 10.90 13.03
C VAL A 144 24.85 11.38 12.95
N GLN A 145 25.62 11.17 14.02
CA GLN A 145 27.08 11.14 13.94
C GLN A 145 27.46 9.80 13.28
N TYR A 146 28.18 9.80 12.16
CA TYR A 146 28.48 8.56 11.43
C TYR A 146 29.94 8.46 10.97
N GLN A 147 30.71 7.56 11.62
CA GLN A 147 32.11 7.25 11.32
C GLN A 147 33.04 8.48 11.30
N GLU A 148 32.65 9.53 12.03
CA GLU A 148 33.32 10.82 12.10
C GLU A 148 33.74 11.15 13.53
N SER A 149 34.71 12.05 13.67
CA SER A 149 35.16 12.49 15.00
C SER A 149 34.10 13.35 15.68
N ASP A 150 34.10 13.39 17.02
CA ASP A 150 33.23 14.30 17.77
C ASP A 150 33.45 15.76 17.30
N PHE A 151 34.67 16.10 16.84
CA PHE A 151 35.01 17.43 16.31
C PHE A 151 34.40 17.67 14.93
N ALA A 152 34.54 16.72 14.00
CA ALA A 152 33.94 16.85 12.67
C ALA A 152 32.41 16.95 12.78
N PHE A 153 31.80 16.18 13.68
CA PHE A 153 30.37 16.21 13.93
C PHE A 153 29.88 17.59 14.41
N VAL A 154 30.49 18.16 15.46
CA VAL A 154 30.08 19.49 15.93
C VAL A 154 30.41 20.58 14.90
N SER A 155 31.56 20.51 14.23
CA SER A 155 31.96 21.49 13.23
C SER A 155 31.01 21.51 12.02
N ARG A 156 30.65 20.36 11.43
CA ARG A 156 29.71 20.35 10.31
C ARG A 156 28.29 20.81 10.68
N LEU A 157 27.86 20.62 11.93
CA LEU A 157 26.57 21.10 12.42
C LEU A 157 26.59 22.62 12.63
N MET A 158 27.68 23.16 13.21
CA MET A 158 27.91 24.59 13.32
C MET A 158 28.01 25.27 11.93
N GLU A 159 28.75 24.66 10.99
CA GLU A 159 28.82 25.06 9.59
C GLU A 159 27.46 24.97 8.87
N HIS A 160 26.60 24.01 9.23
CA HIS A 160 25.25 23.92 8.67
C HIS A 160 24.34 25.03 9.22
N GLU A 161 24.31 25.25 10.53
CA GLU A 161 23.46 26.24 11.18
C GLU A 161 23.98 27.69 11.08
N GLY A 162 25.19 27.89 10.57
CA GLY A 162 25.84 29.21 10.48
C GLY A 162 26.40 29.71 11.82
N ILE A 163 26.49 28.85 12.83
CA ILE A 163 27.07 29.13 14.14
C ILE A 163 28.59 29.20 13.99
N ALA A 164 29.20 30.32 14.35
CA ALA A 164 30.65 30.44 14.46
C ALA A 164 31.13 30.23 15.90
N TYR A 165 32.43 30.00 16.07
CA TYR A 165 33.05 29.97 17.41
C TYR A 165 34.37 30.73 17.48
N HIS A 166 34.71 31.20 18.67
CA HIS A 166 36.01 31.79 19.03
C HIS A 166 36.39 31.40 20.47
N PHE A 167 37.55 31.86 20.95
CA PHE A 167 38.04 31.58 22.29
C PHE A 167 38.28 32.86 23.10
N GLU A 168 37.71 32.93 24.30
CA GLU A 168 38.07 33.97 25.28
C GLU A 168 39.13 33.40 26.22
N HIS A 169 40.36 33.89 26.09
CA HIS A 169 41.51 33.42 26.88
C HIS A 169 41.60 34.13 28.24
N GLY A 170 41.79 33.36 29.32
CA GLY A 170 42.08 33.85 30.65
C GLY A 170 43.35 33.21 31.23
N ASN A 171 43.67 33.52 32.49
CA ASN A 171 44.81 32.91 33.16
C ASN A 171 44.50 31.45 33.53
N GLY A 172 45.25 30.50 32.97
CA GLY A 172 45.12 29.06 33.24
C GLY A 172 43.99 28.33 32.50
N ALA A 173 43.05 29.02 31.87
CA ALA A 173 41.93 28.45 31.11
C ALA A 173 41.48 29.33 29.93
N HIS A 174 40.78 28.74 28.97
CA HIS A 174 40.13 29.42 27.84
C HIS A 174 38.70 28.93 27.67
N LEU A 175 37.79 29.85 27.34
CA LEU A 175 36.36 29.60 27.15
C LEU A 175 36.05 29.50 25.65
N LEU A 176 35.39 28.43 25.21
CA LEU A 176 34.84 28.33 23.86
C LEU A 176 33.54 29.15 23.80
N VAL A 177 33.43 30.11 22.88
CA VAL A 177 32.24 30.94 22.74
C VAL A 177 31.57 30.71 21.38
N LEU A 178 30.31 30.26 21.42
CA LEU A 178 29.45 30.02 20.26
C LEU A 178 28.60 31.27 19.98
N VAL A 179 28.56 31.69 18.71
CA VAL A 179 27.95 32.95 18.24
C VAL A 179 27.28 32.78 16.88
N ASP A 180 26.19 33.50 16.62
CA ASP A 180 25.42 33.42 15.37
C ASP A 180 25.07 34.77 14.74
N ASP A 181 25.39 35.90 15.37
CA ASP A 181 25.18 37.24 14.83
C ASP A 181 26.33 38.19 15.25
N THR A 182 26.53 39.27 14.49
CA THR A 182 27.58 40.25 14.80
C THR A 182 27.34 40.92 16.17
N GLY A 183 26.08 41.07 16.59
CA GLY A 183 25.72 41.63 17.90
C GLY A 183 26.16 40.79 19.12
N SER A 184 26.64 39.55 18.92
CA SER A 184 27.14 38.67 19.99
C SER A 184 28.64 38.80 20.28
N TYR A 185 29.40 39.53 19.45
CA TYR A 185 30.82 39.80 19.68
C TYR A 185 31.00 40.99 20.63
N LYS A 186 32.15 41.04 21.33
CA LYS A 186 32.50 42.13 22.25
C LYS A 186 33.46 43.12 21.58
N PRO A 187 33.46 44.40 21.97
CA PRO A 187 34.57 45.31 21.64
C PRO A 187 35.91 44.77 22.18
N LEU A 188 36.99 44.99 21.44
CA LEU A 188 38.34 44.54 21.79
C LEU A 188 38.78 45.17 23.13
N PRO A 189 39.14 44.38 24.16
CA PRO A 189 39.48 44.92 25.48
C PRO A 189 40.64 45.90 25.42
N GLY A 190 40.47 47.10 26.00
CA GLY A 190 41.44 48.19 25.96
C GLY A 190 41.55 48.93 24.61
N HIS A 191 41.30 48.25 23.50
CA HIS A 191 41.62 48.70 22.13
C HIS A 191 40.38 48.77 21.21
N ALA A 192 39.24 49.22 21.76
CA ALA A 192 37.96 49.27 21.03
C ALA A 192 37.96 50.22 19.82
N SER A 193 38.89 51.18 19.75
CA SER A 193 39.20 51.94 18.55
C SER A 193 40.72 51.96 18.35
N ILE A 194 41.18 51.75 17.11
CA ILE A 194 42.60 51.66 16.76
C ILE A 194 42.92 52.64 15.63
N ALA A 195 43.96 53.44 15.80
CA ALA A 195 44.43 54.36 14.79
C ALA A 195 45.35 53.66 13.77
N TYR A 196 45.11 53.91 12.49
CA TYR A 196 46.07 53.62 11.42
C TYR A 196 47.19 54.67 11.43
N ARG A 197 48.45 54.24 11.52
CA ARG A 197 49.64 55.09 11.44
C ARG A 197 50.70 54.38 10.57
N PRO A 198 50.90 54.78 9.30
CA PRO A 198 51.84 54.10 8.42
C PRO A 198 53.29 54.27 8.92
N ARG A 199 54.15 53.29 8.64
CA ARG A 199 55.53 53.19 9.19
C ARG A 199 56.41 54.43 8.95
N ASP A 200 56.13 55.28 7.96
CA ASP A 200 56.83 56.54 7.71
C ASP A 200 56.49 57.67 8.71
N ARG A 201 55.40 57.51 9.48
CA ARG A 201 54.88 58.50 10.44
C ARG A 201 54.91 58.04 11.89
N VAL A 202 55.34 56.82 12.16
CA VAL A 202 55.45 56.27 13.52
C VAL A 202 56.69 56.89 14.20
N LEU A 203 56.48 57.96 14.96
CA LEU A 203 57.53 58.67 15.71
C LEU A 203 58.12 57.84 16.86
N ASN A 204 57.36 56.87 17.36
CA ASN A 204 57.75 55.92 18.40
C ASN A 204 57.21 54.54 18.03
N ALA A 205 58.10 53.58 17.73
CA ALA A 205 57.73 52.22 17.32
C ALA A 205 56.92 51.42 18.37
N LEU A 206 56.88 51.92 19.61
CA LEU A 206 56.13 51.33 20.73
C LEU A 206 54.68 51.85 20.85
N GLU A 207 54.26 52.86 20.07
CA GLU A 207 52.86 53.31 20.09
C GLU A 207 51.92 52.28 19.45
N PRO A 208 50.86 51.82 20.13
CA PRO A 208 49.88 50.90 19.54
C PRO A 208 49.17 51.52 18.32
N CYS A 209 49.31 50.88 17.16
CA CYS A 209 48.66 51.28 15.90
C CYS A 209 48.56 50.13 14.88
N ILE A 210 47.73 50.32 13.85
CA ILE A 210 47.79 49.52 12.62
C ILE A 210 48.75 50.23 11.66
N ASP A 211 49.80 49.56 11.18
CA ASP A 211 50.87 50.17 10.40
C ASP A 211 50.87 49.79 8.91
N GLN A 212 50.12 48.75 8.57
CA GLN A 212 49.84 48.29 7.22
C GLN A 212 48.37 47.90 7.13
N TRP A 213 47.73 48.25 6.01
CA TRP A 213 46.34 47.95 5.71
C TRP A 213 46.19 47.58 4.24
N ARG A 214 45.45 46.52 3.95
CA ARG A 214 45.29 45.93 2.61
C ARG A 214 43.88 45.38 2.45
N VAL A 215 43.05 46.05 1.65
CA VAL A 215 41.70 45.59 1.28
C VAL A 215 41.77 44.72 0.03
N ALA A 216 41.00 43.64 0.01
CA ALA A 216 40.78 42.78 -1.14
C ALA A 216 39.27 42.57 -1.36
N GLU A 217 38.83 42.72 -2.61
CA GLU A 217 37.47 42.45 -3.06
C GLU A 217 37.51 41.33 -4.11
N GLN A 218 36.56 40.39 -4.08
CA GLN A 218 36.45 39.31 -5.07
C GLN A 218 35.00 38.94 -5.42
N ILE A 219 34.80 38.37 -6.60
CA ILE A 219 33.49 37.97 -7.11
C ILE A 219 32.97 36.76 -6.32
N THR A 220 31.80 36.92 -5.72
CA THR A 220 31.05 35.85 -5.03
C THR A 220 29.66 35.71 -5.65
N SER A 221 29.06 34.52 -5.60
CA SER A 221 27.68 34.30 -6.06
C SER A 221 26.68 35.14 -5.27
N GLY A 222 25.90 35.99 -5.95
CA GLY A 222 24.88 36.85 -5.34
C GLY A 222 23.51 36.20 -5.19
N ARG A 223 23.33 34.93 -5.57
CA ARG A 223 22.07 34.19 -5.44
C ARG A 223 22.32 32.75 -4.96
N VAL A 224 21.48 32.28 -4.05
CA VAL A 224 21.42 30.88 -3.62
C VAL A 224 19.99 30.37 -3.75
N MET A 225 19.83 29.16 -4.26
CA MET A 225 18.56 28.42 -4.31
C MET A 225 18.74 27.04 -3.67
N LEU A 226 17.90 26.74 -2.68
CA LEU A 226 17.83 25.43 -2.04
C LEU A 226 16.52 24.73 -2.41
N ASP A 227 16.54 23.39 -2.49
CA ASP A 227 15.35 22.58 -2.72
C ASP A 227 15.47 21.19 -2.04
N ASP A 228 14.34 20.60 -1.66
CA ASP A 228 14.25 19.34 -0.91
C ASP A 228 12.88 18.66 -1.15
N PHE A 229 12.63 17.46 -0.58
CA PHE A 229 11.36 16.74 -0.76
C PHE A 229 10.81 16.13 0.53
N ASP A 230 9.74 16.74 1.05
CA ASP A 230 8.92 16.13 2.12
C ASP A 230 7.79 15.26 1.54
N PHE A 231 7.88 13.95 1.74
CA PHE A 231 6.85 13.01 1.32
C PHE A 231 5.52 13.20 2.07
N LYS A 232 5.53 13.81 3.28
CA LYS A 232 4.32 14.15 4.04
C LYS A 232 3.52 15.26 3.34
N LYS A 233 4.17 16.05 2.46
CA LYS A 233 3.64 17.21 1.72
C LYS A 233 4.00 17.17 0.22
N SER A 234 3.98 15.99 -0.42
CA SER A 234 4.58 15.70 -1.75
C SER A 234 4.13 16.53 -2.98
N ARG A 235 3.29 17.57 -2.80
CA ARG A 235 2.91 18.56 -3.83
C ARG A 235 3.28 20.00 -3.47
N ALA A 236 3.82 20.26 -2.28
CA ALA A 236 4.33 21.56 -1.90
C ALA A 236 5.68 21.79 -2.60
N SER A 237 5.93 23.02 -3.04
CA SER A 237 7.30 23.44 -3.37
C SER A 237 8.05 23.71 -2.06
N LEU A 238 9.26 23.18 -1.94
CA LEU A 238 10.21 23.51 -0.87
C LEU A 238 11.33 24.43 -1.37
N GLN A 239 11.19 25.00 -2.56
CA GLN A 239 12.17 25.91 -3.15
C GLN A 239 12.29 27.20 -2.35
N SER A 240 13.45 27.40 -1.73
CA SER A 240 13.82 28.67 -1.10
C SER A 240 14.90 29.37 -1.91
N VAL A 241 14.78 30.68 -2.06
CA VAL A 241 15.70 31.51 -2.83
C VAL A 241 16.08 32.74 -2.00
N GLN A 242 17.38 32.99 -1.89
CA GLN A 242 17.92 34.22 -1.32
C GLN A 242 18.85 34.89 -2.32
N GLN A 243 18.80 36.23 -2.40
CA GLN A 243 19.55 37.01 -3.37
C GLN A 243 19.97 38.36 -2.79
N ASP A 244 21.23 38.71 -3.01
CA ASP A 244 21.85 39.99 -2.69
C ASP A 244 23.09 40.18 -3.60
N PRO A 245 22.86 40.47 -4.90
CA PRO A 245 23.94 40.68 -5.86
C PRO A 245 24.62 42.02 -5.61
N LYS A 246 25.94 41.98 -5.35
CA LYS A 246 26.76 43.15 -5.06
C LYS A 246 26.93 44.05 -6.30
N ALA A 247 27.31 45.30 -6.09
CA ALA A 247 27.30 46.38 -7.10
C ALA A 247 28.49 46.34 -8.09
N HIS A 248 28.78 45.16 -8.66
CA HIS A 248 29.81 44.96 -9.68
C HIS A 248 29.31 44.02 -10.79
N GLU A 249 30.02 43.97 -11.93
CA GLU A 249 29.69 43.03 -13.01
C GLU A 249 29.83 41.57 -12.54
N HIS A 250 29.05 40.67 -13.15
CA HIS A 250 29.07 39.23 -12.83
C HIS A 250 28.66 38.83 -11.39
N SER A 251 28.07 39.73 -10.58
CA SER A 251 27.60 39.43 -9.23
C SER A 251 26.35 38.54 -9.15
N THR A 252 25.68 38.27 -10.27
CA THR A 252 24.35 37.60 -10.31
C THR A 252 24.40 36.07 -10.43
N TYR A 253 25.58 35.45 -10.36
CA TYR A 253 25.70 33.98 -10.42
C TYR A 253 24.97 33.29 -9.25
N GLU A 254 24.40 32.12 -9.56
CA GLU A 254 23.60 31.30 -8.65
C GLU A 254 24.36 30.06 -8.18
N VAL A 255 24.16 29.68 -6.91
CA VAL A 255 24.45 28.34 -6.40
C VAL A 255 23.13 27.61 -6.12
N TYR A 256 22.96 26.42 -6.69
CA TYR A 256 21.83 25.53 -6.43
C TYR A 256 22.26 24.31 -5.61
N GLU A 257 21.56 24.00 -4.52
CA GLU A 257 21.82 22.82 -3.66
C GLU A 257 20.53 22.02 -3.43
N TRP A 258 20.54 20.76 -3.90
CA TRP A 258 19.49 19.77 -3.67
C TRP A 258 19.76 18.97 -2.39
N LEU A 259 18.70 18.55 -1.69
CA LEU A 259 18.75 18.00 -0.31
C LEU A 259 19.21 19.06 0.70
N GLY A 260 18.61 20.26 0.64
CA GLY A 260 18.97 21.40 1.49
C GLY A 260 18.88 21.19 3.01
N GLY A 261 18.15 20.17 3.49
CA GLY A 261 18.17 19.72 4.89
C GLY A 261 16.93 20.08 5.71
N TYR A 262 15.80 20.40 5.07
CA TYR A 262 14.63 20.97 5.73
C TYR A 262 13.30 20.41 5.21
N SER A 263 12.25 20.52 6.04
CA SER A 263 10.87 20.13 5.69
C SER A 263 9.84 21.27 5.78
N GLU A 264 10.28 22.48 6.15
CA GLU A 264 9.46 23.69 6.22
C GLU A 264 10.13 24.85 5.48
N HIS A 265 9.34 25.65 4.76
CA HIS A 265 9.85 26.76 3.93
C HIS A 265 10.69 27.78 4.73
N GLN A 266 10.24 28.11 5.95
CA GLN A 266 10.93 29.06 6.84
C GLN A 266 12.34 28.60 7.25
N GLN A 267 12.55 27.28 7.39
CA GLN A 267 13.87 26.70 7.66
C GLN A 267 14.74 26.74 6.39
N GLY A 268 14.15 26.47 5.22
CA GLY A 268 14.80 26.68 3.93
C GLY A 268 15.29 28.12 3.72
N ASP A 269 14.46 29.11 4.06
CA ASP A 269 14.82 30.54 3.97
C ASP A 269 15.96 30.93 4.91
N ALA A 270 15.97 30.38 6.13
CA ALA A 270 17.06 30.57 7.08
C ALA A 270 18.37 29.96 6.56
N TYR A 271 18.35 28.72 6.04
CA TYR A 271 19.53 28.08 5.47
C TYR A 271 20.00 28.78 4.19
N ALA A 272 19.11 29.16 3.28
CA ALA A 272 19.46 29.89 2.07
C ALA A 272 20.13 31.25 2.39
N LYS A 273 19.67 31.92 3.45
CA LYS A 273 20.30 33.15 3.97
C LYS A 273 21.69 32.86 4.53
N VAL A 274 21.84 31.82 5.34
CA VAL A 274 23.14 31.39 5.87
C VAL A 274 24.13 31.06 4.75
N ARG A 275 23.71 30.35 3.68
CA ARG A 275 24.56 30.05 2.51
C ARG A 275 24.96 31.28 1.71
N LEU A 276 24.06 32.24 1.54
CA LEU A 276 24.39 33.48 0.86
C LEU A 276 25.39 34.30 1.69
N GLN A 277 25.20 34.37 3.02
CA GLN A 277 26.14 35.01 3.94
C GLN A 277 27.50 34.29 3.98
N GLU A 278 27.53 32.95 4.01
CA GLU A 278 28.72 32.09 3.92
C GLU A 278 29.58 32.43 2.69
N LEU A 279 28.96 32.55 1.52
CA LEU A 279 29.66 32.93 0.29
C LEU A 279 30.10 34.40 0.31
N GLN A 280 29.28 35.31 0.85
CA GLN A 280 29.60 36.73 0.93
C GLN A 280 30.69 37.07 1.97
N CYS A 281 30.97 36.21 2.95
CA CYS A 281 32.09 36.41 3.89
C CYS A 281 33.45 36.47 3.19
N ALA A 282 33.54 35.95 1.96
CA ALA A 282 34.73 36.03 1.12
C ALA A 282 34.78 37.31 0.24
N HIS A 283 33.68 38.07 0.12
CA HIS A 283 33.53 39.13 -0.89
C HIS A 283 34.41 40.35 -0.62
N GLU A 284 34.35 40.91 0.60
CA GLU A 284 35.14 42.06 1.05
C GLU A 284 35.92 41.64 2.30
N LEU A 285 37.25 41.54 2.18
CA LEU A 285 38.15 41.19 3.27
C LEU A 285 39.25 42.24 3.37
N ALA A 286 39.60 42.64 4.59
CA ALA A 286 40.78 43.45 4.83
C ALA A 286 41.79 42.71 5.71
N SER A 287 43.07 42.99 5.50
CA SER A 287 44.17 42.43 6.26
C SER A 287 45.14 43.54 6.65
N GLY A 288 45.76 43.41 7.81
CA GLY A 288 46.65 44.42 8.35
C GLY A 288 47.73 43.85 9.24
N HIS A 289 48.64 44.73 9.65
CA HIS A 289 49.71 44.45 10.60
C HIS A 289 49.65 45.46 11.73
N THR A 290 49.90 45.01 12.95
CA THR A 290 49.82 45.85 14.16
C THR A 290 50.77 45.36 15.26
N ASN A 291 51.12 46.26 16.17
CA ASN A 291 51.79 46.00 17.44
C ASN A 291 50.80 46.01 18.64
N VAL A 292 49.48 46.14 18.40
CA VAL A 292 48.44 46.14 19.44
C VAL A 292 48.37 44.78 20.12
N VAL A 293 48.88 44.73 21.36
CA VAL A 293 48.96 43.49 22.17
C VAL A 293 47.59 42.83 22.37
N GLY A 294 46.50 43.59 22.36
CA GLY A 294 45.14 43.07 22.47
C GLY A 294 44.64 42.22 21.29
N MET A 295 45.19 42.37 20.07
CA MET A 295 44.58 41.91 18.81
C MET A 295 44.21 40.41 18.79
N ALA A 296 42.91 40.10 18.71
CA ALA A 296 42.35 38.75 18.84
C ALA A 296 41.09 38.57 17.96
N PRO A 297 40.84 37.39 17.37
CA PRO A 297 39.61 37.11 16.64
C PRO A 297 38.40 36.94 17.57
N GLY A 298 37.20 37.22 17.05
CA GLY A 298 35.97 37.24 17.85
C GLY A 298 35.73 38.55 18.61
N TYR A 299 36.47 39.61 18.27
CA TYR A 299 36.29 40.94 18.81
C TYR A 299 36.06 41.99 17.72
N LEU A 300 35.34 43.05 18.10
CA LEU A 300 35.06 44.23 17.28
C LEU A 300 36.02 45.38 17.61
N PHE A 301 36.48 46.12 16.60
CA PHE A 301 37.15 47.41 16.82
C PHE A 301 36.81 48.41 15.70
N GLU A 302 36.82 49.70 16.03
CA GLU A 302 36.67 50.80 15.07
C GLU A 302 38.03 51.28 14.55
N MET A 303 38.32 51.11 13.26
CA MET A 303 39.53 51.69 12.67
C MET A 303 39.34 53.18 12.41
N THR A 304 40.35 53.99 12.74
CA THR A 304 40.36 55.43 12.48
C THR A 304 41.65 55.87 11.79
N HIS A 305 41.64 57.07 11.21
CA HIS A 305 42.80 57.72 10.57
C HIS A 305 43.38 56.97 9.34
N CYS A 306 42.66 56.02 8.76
CA CYS A 306 43.01 55.42 7.46
C CYS A 306 42.84 56.47 6.34
N PRO A 307 43.81 56.61 5.40
CA PRO A 307 43.69 57.54 4.26
C PRO A 307 42.56 57.21 3.27
N ARG A 308 42.01 55.98 3.31
CA ARG A 308 40.83 55.56 2.55
C ARG A 308 39.62 55.66 3.47
N GLU A 309 38.87 56.76 3.39
CA GLU A 309 37.77 57.07 4.32
C GLU A 309 36.66 56.02 4.39
N SER A 310 36.44 55.21 3.33
CA SER A 310 35.50 54.07 3.39
C SER A 310 35.90 52.99 4.40
N ASP A 311 37.15 53.02 4.87
CA ASP A 311 37.72 52.02 5.75
C ASP A 311 37.80 52.53 7.20
N ASN A 312 37.42 53.78 7.48
CA ASN A 312 37.26 54.29 8.84
C ASN A 312 35.89 53.85 9.39
N ARG A 313 35.79 52.56 9.78
CA ARG A 313 34.57 51.88 10.26
C ARG A 313 34.88 50.76 11.26
N GLU A 314 33.83 50.13 11.78
CA GLU A 314 33.93 48.96 12.66
C GLU A 314 34.19 47.65 11.89
N TYR A 315 35.06 46.82 12.46
CA TYR A 315 35.53 45.55 11.92
C TYR A 315 35.48 44.44 12.96
N LEU A 316 35.05 43.25 12.53
CA LEU A 316 35.19 41.99 13.25
C LEU A 316 36.53 41.34 12.86
N VAL A 317 37.36 41.02 13.85
CA VAL A 317 38.59 40.25 13.62
C VAL A 317 38.24 38.79 13.36
N THR A 318 38.62 38.29 12.19
CA THR A 318 38.32 36.92 11.72
C THR A 318 39.51 35.98 11.84
N GLU A 319 40.74 36.49 11.78
CA GLU A 319 41.99 35.74 11.97
C GLU A 319 43.05 36.63 12.62
N THR A 320 43.90 36.06 13.49
CA THR A 320 45.13 36.69 13.96
C THR A 320 46.28 35.69 13.92
N ARG A 321 47.45 36.17 13.51
CA ARG A 321 48.72 35.45 13.51
C ARG A 321 49.68 36.17 14.44
N TYR A 322 50.32 35.39 15.29
CA TYR A 322 51.14 35.86 16.40
C TYR A 322 52.61 35.66 16.08
N ASN A 323 53.41 36.74 16.15
CA ASN A 323 54.88 36.69 16.10
C ASN A 323 55.44 37.35 17.36
N LEU A 324 55.64 36.54 18.40
CA LEU A 324 56.17 36.99 19.69
C LEU A 324 57.60 36.48 19.87
N GLN A 325 58.53 37.35 20.27
CA GLN A 325 59.91 36.95 20.57
C GLN A 325 60.48 37.81 21.69
N GLU A 326 61.20 37.19 22.62
CA GLU A 326 61.94 37.88 23.67
C GLU A 326 63.46 37.85 23.41
N PRO A 327 64.24 38.81 23.95
CA PRO A 327 65.69 38.78 23.97
C PRO A 327 66.26 37.45 24.49
N GLU A 328 67.44 37.08 24.00
CA GLU A 328 68.12 35.88 24.49
C GLU A 328 68.47 35.97 25.98
N TYR A 329 68.47 34.82 26.66
CA TYR A 329 69.04 34.70 28.01
C TYR A 329 70.59 34.67 28.00
N SER A 330 71.20 34.66 26.80
CA SER A 330 72.64 34.75 26.53
C SER A 330 73.06 36.21 26.28
N THR A 331 74.17 36.65 26.87
CA THR A 331 74.81 37.92 26.51
C THR A 331 75.35 37.85 25.08
N GLY A 332 74.77 38.63 24.16
CA GLY A 332 75.19 38.72 22.75
C GLY A 332 74.08 38.54 21.71
N GLY A 333 72.85 38.18 22.13
CA GLY A 333 71.67 38.12 21.25
C GLY A 333 71.02 39.49 20.98
N SER A 334 69.88 39.47 20.28
CA SER A 334 69.06 40.68 20.03
C SER A 334 68.56 41.31 21.33
N SER A 335 68.54 42.65 21.37
CA SER A 335 68.27 43.44 22.58
C SER A 335 66.81 43.80 22.84
N GLU A 336 65.92 43.54 21.88
CA GLU A 336 64.53 44.01 21.86
C GLU A 336 63.54 42.84 21.82
N SER A 337 62.37 43.01 22.44
CA SER A 337 61.24 42.09 22.33
C SER A 337 60.38 42.44 21.12
N VAL A 338 59.95 41.44 20.36
CA VAL A 338 59.05 41.57 19.22
C VAL A 338 57.65 41.15 19.65
N CYS A 339 56.65 41.99 19.40
CA CYS A 339 55.23 41.70 19.57
C CYS A 339 54.49 42.18 18.32
N GLU A 340 54.51 41.37 17.27
CA GLU A 340 53.90 41.66 15.98
C GLU A 340 52.68 40.76 15.74
N PHE A 341 51.64 41.34 15.14
CA PHE A 341 50.37 40.68 14.86
C PHE A 341 49.93 40.97 13.42
N ASP A 342 49.92 39.96 12.56
CA ASP A 342 49.22 40.03 11.26
C ASP A 342 47.77 39.57 11.47
N PHE A 343 46.78 40.30 10.94
CA PHE A 343 45.37 40.00 11.19
C PHE A 343 44.52 40.12 9.92
N THR A 344 43.38 39.45 9.92
CA THR A 344 42.32 39.57 8.89
C THR A 344 41.01 39.97 9.56
N VAL A 345 40.26 40.83 8.90
CA VAL A 345 38.97 41.37 9.37
C VAL A 345 37.91 41.35 8.29
N LEU A 346 36.68 41.39 8.75
CA LEU A 346 35.44 41.52 7.99
C LEU A 346 34.68 42.75 8.52
N PRO A 347 34.11 43.64 7.69
CA PRO A 347 33.30 44.76 8.18
C PRO A 347 32.12 44.27 9.03
N SER A 348 31.78 44.94 10.14
CA SER A 348 30.71 44.47 11.05
C SER A 348 29.31 44.46 10.42
N SER A 349 29.12 45.20 9.33
CA SER A 349 27.91 45.16 8.48
C SER A 349 27.69 43.84 7.74
N VAL A 350 28.70 42.97 7.66
CA VAL A 350 28.60 41.62 7.09
C VAL A 350 28.53 40.62 8.25
N ALA A 351 27.48 39.81 8.31
CA ALA A 351 27.34 38.78 9.32
C ALA A 351 28.25 37.58 8.99
N TYR A 352 29.30 37.37 9.80
CA TYR A 352 30.22 36.25 9.62
C TYR A 352 29.49 34.90 9.71
N ARG A 353 29.79 34.01 8.76
CA ARG A 353 29.38 32.60 8.75
C ARG A 353 30.60 31.72 8.48
N PRO A 354 30.76 30.58 9.18
CA PRO A 354 31.79 29.62 8.84
C PRO A 354 31.57 29.04 7.44
N ALA A 355 32.64 28.89 6.67
CA ALA A 355 32.61 28.14 5.41
C ALA A 355 32.43 26.64 5.70
N ARG A 356 31.64 25.93 4.88
CA ARG A 356 31.45 24.47 4.97
C ARG A 356 32.68 23.67 4.55
N THR A 357 33.71 23.69 5.40
CA THR A 357 34.99 22.99 5.18
C THR A 357 34.98 21.55 5.69
N THR A 358 34.13 21.23 6.66
CA THR A 358 34.08 19.92 7.30
C THR A 358 33.32 18.92 6.40
N PRO A 359 33.93 17.81 5.97
CA PRO A 359 33.25 16.85 5.10
C PRO A 359 32.00 16.25 5.78
N ARG A 360 30.82 16.38 5.15
CA ARG A 360 29.63 15.63 5.58
C ARG A 360 29.90 14.12 5.47
N PRO A 361 29.54 13.30 6.48
CA PRO A 361 29.62 11.85 6.38
C PRO A 361 28.70 11.34 5.26
N ARG A 362 29.10 10.27 4.59
CA ARG A 362 28.28 9.57 3.61
C ARG A 362 28.37 8.06 3.78
N THR A 363 27.27 7.38 3.53
CA THR A 363 27.24 5.91 3.41
C THR A 363 27.61 5.50 1.99
N ASN A 364 28.51 4.52 1.84
CA ASN A 364 29.00 4.06 0.52
C ASN A 364 28.16 2.92 -0.09
N GLY A 365 26.96 2.68 0.43
CA GLY A 365 26.05 1.61 0.01
C GLY A 365 25.08 1.21 1.12
N PRO A 366 24.12 0.32 0.83
CA PRO A 366 23.11 -0.12 1.78
C PRO A 366 23.69 -0.99 2.90
N GLN A 367 23.00 -1.01 4.03
CA GLN A 367 23.35 -1.72 5.26
C GLN A 367 22.16 -2.62 5.67
N THR A 368 22.33 -3.47 6.69
CA THR A 368 21.18 -4.14 7.32
C THR A 368 20.84 -3.55 8.68
N ALA A 369 19.58 -3.69 9.08
CA ALA A 369 19.07 -3.31 10.39
C ALA A 369 17.99 -4.30 10.84
N THR A 370 17.75 -4.39 12.15
CA THR A 370 16.62 -5.15 12.71
C THR A 370 15.45 -4.20 12.96
N VAL A 371 14.23 -4.64 12.63
CA VAL A 371 12.99 -3.89 12.90
C VAL A 371 12.62 -3.97 14.38
N VAL A 372 12.22 -2.84 14.98
CA VAL A 372 11.98 -2.71 16.43
C VAL A 372 10.73 -1.89 16.77
N GLY A 373 10.19 -2.14 17.96
CA GLY A 373 8.94 -1.57 18.48
C GLY A 373 8.35 -2.44 19.60
N PRO A 374 7.27 -1.99 20.27
CA PRO A 374 6.68 -2.66 21.44
C PRO A 374 5.74 -3.83 21.07
N GLU A 375 5.32 -3.89 19.81
CA GLU A 375 4.37 -4.88 19.28
C GLU A 375 4.94 -5.55 18.03
N GLU A 376 4.43 -6.73 17.66
CA GLU A 376 4.92 -7.52 16.51
C GLU A 376 4.91 -6.73 15.19
N ILE A 377 3.97 -5.78 15.02
CA ILE A 377 3.86 -4.92 13.85
C ILE A 377 3.74 -3.46 14.31
N TRP A 378 4.88 -2.78 14.45
CA TRP A 378 4.94 -1.36 14.82
C TRP A 378 5.06 -0.48 13.57
N THR A 379 3.94 0.15 13.15
CA THR A 379 3.87 0.96 11.92
C THR A 379 3.04 2.22 12.08
N ASP A 380 3.36 3.26 11.30
CA ASP A 380 2.57 4.49 11.20
C ASP A 380 1.61 4.51 9.99
N ARG A 381 0.85 5.62 9.86
CA ARG A 381 -0.09 5.91 8.76
C ARG A 381 0.53 6.00 7.35
N PHE A 382 1.85 5.89 7.21
CA PHE A 382 2.58 5.90 5.94
C PHE A 382 3.29 4.57 5.67
N GLY A 383 3.05 3.53 6.49
CA GLY A 383 3.72 2.23 6.36
C GLY A 383 5.20 2.26 6.75
N ARG A 384 5.58 3.20 7.64
CA ARG A 384 6.95 3.32 8.15
C ARG A 384 7.16 2.45 9.38
N VAL A 385 8.37 1.94 9.58
CA VAL A 385 8.77 1.17 10.78
C VAL A 385 9.98 1.82 11.47
N LYS A 386 10.32 1.36 12.68
CA LYS A 386 11.54 1.76 13.39
C LYS A 386 12.60 0.65 13.39
N LEU A 387 13.87 1.03 13.55
CA LEU A 387 15.03 0.18 13.30
C LEU A 387 16.09 0.28 14.41
N GLN A 388 16.78 -0.83 14.66
CA GLN A 388 18.06 -0.89 15.35
C GLN A 388 19.16 -1.14 14.32
N PHE A 389 20.06 -0.17 14.13
CA PHE A 389 21.23 -0.31 13.25
C PHE A 389 22.32 -1.15 13.91
N ARG A 390 23.08 -1.93 13.12
CA ARG A 390 24.15 -2.83 13.62
C ARG A 390 25.31 -2.11 14.31
N TRP A 391 25.51 -0.83 13.99
CA TRP A 391 26.56 0.02 14.56
C TRP A 391 26.08 0.93 15.70
N ASP A 392 24.77 1.02 15.93
CA ASP A 392 24.26 1.80 17.04
C ASP A 392 24.44 1.01 18.34
N ARG A 393 25.05 1.67 19.32
CA ARG A 393 25.44 1.13 20.64
C ARG A 393 24.63 1.75 21.77
N TYR A 394 23.69 2.65 21.45
CA TYR A 394 22.96 3.48 22.40
C TYR A 394 21.45 3.19 22.38
N GLY A 395 20.88 2.85 21.22
CA GLY A 395 19.52 2.31 21.11
C GLY A 395 19.34 1.01 21.90
N GLN A 396 18.13 0.80 22.42
CA GLN A 396 17.79 -0.32 23.30
C GLN A 396 17.00 -1.42 22.57
N SER A 397 17.01 -1.42 21.23
CA SER A 397 16.16 -2.27 20.36
C SER A 397 14.65 -2.08 20.59
N ASP A 398 14.26 -0.84 20.84
CA ASP A 398 12.93 -0.38 21.25
C ASP A 398 12.33 0.64 20.26
N GLU A 399 11.16 1.21 20.56
CA GLU A 399 10.57 2.29 19.75
C GLU A 399 11.32 3.63 19.79
N ASN A 400 12.40 3.75 20.55
CA ASN A 400 13.21 4.97 20.66
C ASN A 400 14.53 4.87 19.87
N SER A 401 14.84 3.70 19.31
CA SER A 401 16.12 3.40 18.66
C SER A 401 16.32 4.10 17.29
N SER A 402 15.25 4.50 16.58
CA SER A 402 15.36 5.33 15.36
C SER A 402 14.15 6.22 15.10
N CYS A 403 14.28 7.12 14.13
CA CYS A 403 13.14 7.76 13.47
C CYS A 403 12.28 6.75 12.68
N TRP A 404 11.15 7.22 12.15
CA TRP A 404 10.24 6.39 11.35
C TRP A 404 10.72 6.28 9.89
N VAL A 405 11.23 5.11 9.52
CA VAL A 405 11.86 4.80 8.23
C VAL A 405 10.85 4.28 7.22
N ARG A 406 10.83 4.85 6.00
CA ARG A 406 9.93 4.40 4.92
C ARG A 406 10.31 3.03 4.38
N VAL A 407 9.31 2.23 4.04
CA VAL A 407 9.47 0.89 3.47
C VAL A 407 9.15 0.90 1.98
N SER A 408 10.08 0.41 1.15
CA SER A 408 9.84 0.17 -0.27
C SER A 408 8.83 -0.97 -0.47
N SER A 409 7.99 -0.86 -1.50
CA SER A 409 7.02 -1.87 -1.89
C SER A 409 7.16 -2.20 -3.37
N ASN A 410 6.92 -3.47 -3.72
CA ASN A 410 7.04 -3.97 -5.10
C ASN A 410 6.14 -3.20 -6.08
N TRP A 411 5.00 -2.70 -5.61
CA TRP A 411 4.11 -1.80 -6.33
C TRP A 411 3.40 -0.87 -5.36
N ALA A 412 3.50 0.45 -5.56
CA ALA A 412 2.80 1.45 -4.76
C ALA A 412 2.16 2.52 -5.65
N GLY A 413 0.85 2.70 -5.50
CA GLY A 413 0.04 3.72 -6.20
C GLY A 413 -0.85 4.50 -5.24
N ALA A 414 -1.69 5.38 -5.78
CA ALA A 414 -2.62 6.18 -4.98
C ALA A 414 -3.76 5.31 -4.41
N ASN A 415 -3.58 4.81 -3.19
CA ASN A 415 -4.47 3.88 -2.50
C ASN A 415 -4.61 2.49 -3.17
N TYR A 416 -3.59 2.04 -3.93
CA TYR A 416 -3.53 0.68 -4.49
C TYR A 416 -2.08 0.19 -4.56
N GLY A 417 -1.89 -1.13 -4.76
CA GLY A 417 -0.57 -1.77 -4.87
C GLY A 417 -0.38 -2.90 -3.86
N THR A 418 0.87 -3.31 -3.64
CA THR A 418 1.25 -4.31 -2.63
C THR A 418 1.55 -3.66 -1.28
N MET A 419 1.27 -4.36 -0.18
CA MET A 419 1.64 -3.90 1.17
C MET A 419 2.09 -5.07 2.05
N HIS A 420 3.37 -5.08 2.41
CA HIS A 420 3.96 -6.09 3.29
C HIS A 420 4.79 -5.39 4.36
N MET A 421 4.20 -5.17 5.54
CA MET A 421 4.86 -4.47 6.64
C MET A 421 5.97 -5.33 7.28
N PRO A 422 7.16 -4.76 7.57
CA PRO A 422 8.18 -5.46 8.34
C PRO A 422 7.70 -5.68 9.78
N ARG A 423 7.94 -6.88 10.32
CA ARG A 423 7.62 -7.24 11.70
C ARG A 423 8.84 -7.05 12.59
N VAL A 424 8.62 -6.76 13.87
CA VAL A 424 9.71 -6.64 14.86
C VAL A 424 10.54 -7.93 14.91
N GLY A 425 11.86 -7.79 14.98
CA GLY A 425 12.83 -8.88 14.87
C GLY A 425 13.25 -9.24 13.44
N GLN A 426 12.52 -8.80 12.39
CA GLN A 426 12.93 -9.07 11.01
C GLN A 426 14.13 -8.23 10.58
N GLU A 427 14.95 -8.77 9.69
CA GLU A 427 16.08 -8.06 9.09
C GLU A 427 15.70 -7.41 7.76
N VAL A 428 16.06 -6.13 7.63
CA VAL A 428 15.78 -5.30 6.45
C VAL A 428 17.06 -4.70 5.88
N ILE A 429 17.06 -4.47 4.58
CA ILE A 429 18.11 -3.72 3.88
C ILE A 429 17.71 -2.25 3.91
N VAL A 430 18.60 -1.39 4.39
CA VAL A 430 18.44 0.06 4.51
C VAL A 430 19.44 0.74 3.58
N ASP A 431 18.93 1.56 2.66
CA ASP A 431 19.72 2.49 1.87
C ASP A 431 19.51 3.93 2.38
N PHE A 432 20.28 4.89 1.89
CA PHE A 432 20.31 6.25 2.40
C PHE A 432 20.19 7.26 1.26
N ILE A 433 19.21 8.17 1.35
CA ILE A 433 18.91 9.11 0.25
C ILE A 433 20.08 10.08 0.09
N GLY A 434 20.67 10.12 -1.11
CA GLY A 434 21.90 10.88 -1.37
C GLY A 434 23.15 10.35 -0.64
N GLY A 435 23.07 9.17 -0.03
CA GLY A 435 24.06 8.63 0.89
C GLY A 435 24.12 9.38 2.24
N GLU A 436 23.13 10.22 2.58
CA GLU A 436 23.12 10.95 3.85
C GLU A 436 22.62 10.03 5.00
N PRO A 437 23.43 9.78 6.06
CA PRO A 437 23.04 8.90 7.18
C PRO A 437 21.72 9.31 7.86
N ASP A 438 21.38 10.60 7.79
CA ASP A 438 20.17 11.21 8.34
C ASP A 438 18.88 10.84 7.56
N ARG A 439 19.00 10.24 6.36
CA ARG A 439 17.87 9.96 5.45
C ARG A 439 17.72 8.46 5.08
N PRO A 440 17.54 7.55 6.07
CA PRO A 440 17.36 6.12 5.79
C PRO A 440 16.05 5.80 5.04
N ILE A 441 16.09 4.76 4.21
CA ILE A 441 14.93 4.16 3.54
C ILE A 441 15.15 2.65 3.38
N ILE A 442 14.15 1.85 3.74
CA ILE A 442 14.21 0.38 3.61
C ILE A 442 13.94 0.00 2.16
N THR A 443 14.92 -0.63 1.51
CA THR A 443 14.86 -1.01 0.09
C THR A 443 14.63 -2.51 -0.12
N GLY A 444 14.84 -3.34 0.91
CA GLY A 444 14.70 -4.79 0.81
C GLY A 444 14.61 -5.52 2.16
N ARG A 445 14.59 -6.85 2.08
CA ARG A 445 14.46 -7.79 3.21
C ARG A 445 15.37 -8.99 2.96
N VAL A 446 15.88 -9.62 4.01
CA VAL A 446 16.69 -10.85 3.91
C VAL A 446 16.27 -11.88 4.94
N TYR A 447 16.48 -13.16 4.60
CA TYR A 447 16.42 -14.27 5.54
C TYR A 447 17.81 -14.47 6.19
N ASN A 448 17.83 -14.95 7.43
CA ASN A 448 19.04 -15.23 8.21
C ASN A 448 18.84 -16.50 9.08
N SER A 449 19.73 -16.79 10.03
CA SER A 449 19.64 -17.98 10.90
C SER A 449 18.35 -18.06 11.72
N ASP A 450 17.83 -16.91 12.12
CA ASP A 450 16.74 -16.79 13.09
C ASP A 450 15.41 -16.54 12.35
N GLN A 451 15.50 -15.96 11.15
CA GLN A 451 14.43 -15.74 10.19
C GLN A 451 14.73 -16.57 8.93
N MET A 452 14.55 -17.88 9.00
CA MET A 452 14.79 -18.80 7.88
C MET A 452 13.72 -18.70 6.78
N PRO A 453 14.03 -19.11 5.53
CA PRO A 453 13.05 -19.18 4.44
C PRO A 453 11.84 -20.09 4.75
N PRO A 454 10.65 -19.84 4.15
CA PRO A 454 9.41 -20.54 4.50
C PRO A 454 9.32 -22.00 4.01
N TRP A 455 10.24 -22.43 3.15
CA TRP A 455 10.39 -23.81 2.68
C TRP A 455 11.83 -24.26 2.89
N GLU A 456 12.02 -25.54 3.21
CA GLU A 456 13.35 -26.11 3.46
C GLU A 456 14.20 -26.09 2.17
N LEU A 457 15.31 -25.36 2.21
CA LEU A 457 16.30 -25.26 1.13
C LEU A 457 17.58 -26.02 1.51
N PRO A 458 18.26 -26.69 0.55
CA PRO A 458 17.98 -26.69 -0.89
C PRO A 458 16.89 -27.67 -1.35
N ALA A 459 16.28 -28.45 -0.44
CA ALA A 459 15.37 -29.55 -0.78
C ALA A 459 14.15 -29.14 -1.64
N ASN A 460 13.64 -27.93 -1.46
CA ASN A 460 12.47 -27.39 -2.18
C ASN A 460 12.83 -26.19 -3.07
N ALA A 461 13.99 -26.22 -3.75
CA ALA A 461 14.45 -25.14 -4.63
C ALA A 461 13.53 -24.82 -5.83
N THR A 462 12.55 -25.68 -6.13
CA THR A 462 11.50 -25.48 -7.15
C THR A 462 10.19 -24.89 -6.59
N ALA A 463 10.12 -24.58 -5.29
CA ALA A 463 8.95 -23.97 -4.66
C ALA A 463 9.10 -22.44 -4.57
N SER A 464 8.03 -21.71 -4.91
CA SER A 464 7.96 -20.25 -4.86
C SER A 464 6.59 -19.74 -4.42
N GLY A 465 6.46 -18.42 -4.19
CA GLY A 465 5.19 -17.77 -3.83
C GLY A 465 5.26 -16.98 -2.52
N ILE A 466 4.13 -16.90 -1.80
CA ILE A 466 3.95 -16.09 -0.59
C ILE A 466 3.41 -16.96 0.54
N LEU A 467 4.09 -16.96 1.69
CA LEU A 467 3.59 -17.51 2.95
C LEU A 467 3.48 -16.39 3.99
N THR A 468 2.33 -16.25 4.62
CA THR A 468 2.05 -15.28 5.69
C THR A 468 2.03 -15.97 7.06
N ARG A 469 1.85 -15.20 8.13
CA ARG A 469 1.76 -15.71 9.51
C ARG A 469 0.66 -14.95 10.26
N SER A 470 -0.23 -15.65 10.96
CA SER A 470 -1.18 -14.99 11.87
C SER A 470 -0.43 -14.16 12.92
N SER A 471 -0.82 -12.91 13.12
CA SER A 471 -0.13 -11.99 14.05
C SER A 471 -0.63 -12.18 15.49
N ALA A 472 0.03 -11.54 16.46
CA ALA A 472 -0.25 -11.64 17.89
C ALA A 472 -0.12 -13.08 18.44
N GLY A 473 0.98 -13.75 18.09
CA GLY A 473 1.35 -15.07 18.62
C GLY A 473 0.87 -16.27 17.79
N GLY A 474 0.55 -16.07 16.50
CA GLY A 474 0.15 -17.16 15.61
C GLY A 474 1.23 -18.24 15.44
N ALA A 475 0.84 -19.51 15.61
CA ALA A 475 1.76 -20.63 15.57
C ALA A 475 2.29 -20.94 14.16
N ALA A 476 3.32 -21.80 14.07
CA ALA A 476 3.99 -22.15 12.81
C ALA A 476 3.07 -22.80 11.75
N ASN A 477 1.94 -23.37 12.16
CA ASN A 477 0.89 -23.93 11.30
C ASN A 477 -0.22 -22.93 10.94
N GLN A 478 -0.21 -21.70 11.48
CA GLN A 478 -1.25 -20.70 11.27
C GLN A 478 -0.83 -19.67 10.22
N ALA A 479 -1.37 -19.77 9.00
CA ALA A 479 -0.88 -19.04 7.83
C ALA A 479 -1.88 -19.01 6.68
N ASN A 480 -1.94 -17.89 5.96
CA ASN A 480 -2.42 -17.89 4.58
C ASN A 480 -1.23 -18.06 3.62
N MET A 481 -1.38 -18.85 2.56
CA MET A 481 -0.31 -19.17 1.62
C MET A 481 -0.84 -19.25 0.18
N LEU A 482 -0.06 -18.71 -0.75
CA LEU A 482 -0.15 -19.00 -2.18
C LEU A 482 1.23 -19.54 -2.61
N ARG A 483 1.30 -20.84 -2.92
CA ARG A 483 2.55 -21.50 -3.34
C ARG A 483 2.44 -22.05 -4.76
N PHE A 484 3.51 -21.90 -5.51
CA PHE A 484 3.77 -22.58 -6.78
C PHE A 484 4.90 -23.60 -6.54
N GLU A 485 4.79 -24.78 -7.15
CA GLU A 485 5.81 -25.83 -7.16
C GLU A 485 6.02 -26.23 -8.62
N ASP A 486 7.22 -25.97 -9.15
CA ASP A 486 7.57 -26.11 -10.56
C ASP A 486 8.33 -27.43 -10.86
N ARG A 487 8.28 -28.39 -9.92
CA ARG A 487 8.87 -29.73 -10.07
C ARG A 487 8.13 -30.53 -11.13
N SER A 488 8.80 -30.81 -12.25
CA SER A 488 8.16 -31.44 -13.40
C SER A 488 7.55 -32.82 -13.10
N GLY A 489 6.29 -33.01 -13.52
CA GLY A 489 5.48 -34.19 -13.23
C GLY A 489 4.86 -34.21 -11.82
N ALA A 490 5.05 -33.14 -11.03
CA ALA A 490 4.51 -32.94 -9.69
C ALA A 490 4.08 -31.47 -9.46
N GLU A 491 3.80 -30.74 -10.54
CA GLU A 491 3.50 -29.32 -10.53
C GLU A 491 2.24 -29.00 -9.72
N GLN A 492 2.29 -27.98 -8.87
CA GLN A 492 1.17 -27.63 -7.99
C GLN A 492 1.05 -26.13 -7.73
N ILE A 493 -0.17 -25.62 -7.87
CA ILE A 493 -0.60 -24.37 -7.22
C ILE A 493 -1.37 -24.74 -5.95
N LEU A 494 -0.97 -24.19 -4.81
CA LEU A 494 -1.64 -24.38 -3.52
C LEU A 494 -2.04 -23.02 -2.95
N LEU A 495 -3.35 -22.75 -2.98
CA LEU A 495 -3.97 -21.67 -2.23
C LEU A 495 -4.50 -22.23 -0.89
N HIS A 496 -4.08 -21.61 0.21
CA HIS A 496 -4.52 -21.97 1.56
C HIS A 496 -4.88 -20.70 2.33
N ALA A 497 -6.08 -20.70 2.91
CA ALA A 497 -6.53 -19.68 3.85
C ALA A 497 -6.68 -20.31 5.24
N GLU A 498 -6.23 -19.59 6.27
CA GLU A 498 -6.31 -19.99 7.69
C GLU A 498 -7.77 -20.07 8.19
N ARG A 499 -8.68 -19.28 7.59
CA ARG A 499 -10.05 -19.09 8.08
C ARG A 499 -11.08 -18.92 6.96
N ASN A 500 -11.34 -17.69 6.52
CA ASN A 500 -12.26 -17.38 5.44
C ASN A 500 -11.49 -17.38 4.11
N LEU A 501 -12.14 -17.82 3.03
CA LEU A 501 -11.72 -17.55 1.66
C LEU A 501 -12.94 -17.02 0.92
N ASP A 502 -12.97 -15.70 0.74
CA ASP A 502 -14.03 -14.99 0.03
C ASP A 502 -13.55 -14.72 -1.40
N VAL A 503 -14.40 -15.00 -2.40
CA VAL A 503 -14.07 -14.87 -3.84
C VAL A 503 -15.23 -14.15 -4.53
N GLU A 504 -14.90 -13.09 -5.28
CA GLU A 504 -15.86 -12.20 -5.93
C GLU A 504 -15.39 -11.94 -7.37
N VAL A 505 -16.33 -12.01 -8.32
CA VAL A 505 -16.06 -11.85 -9.77
C VAL A 505 -17.19 -11.00 -10.36
N GLU A 506 -16.85 -9.81 -10.83
CA GLU A 506 -17.79 -8.78 -11.34
C GLU A 506 -18.42 -9.14 -12.71
N ALA A 507 -17.98 -10.24 -13.33
CA ALA A 507 -18.39 -10.71 -14.65
C ALA A 507 -18.33 -12.25 -14.69
N ASP A 508 -17.61 -12.84 -15.64
CA ASP A 508 -17.60 -14.29 -15.90
C ASP A 508 -16.45 -15.02 -15.16
N GLU A 509 -16.79 -15.99 -14.29
CA GLU A 509 -15.83 -17.02 -13.84
C GLU A 509 -15.79 -18.16 -14.87
N THR A 510 -14.59 -18.69 -15.19
CA THR A 510 -14.43 -19.90 -16.02
C THR A 510 -13.46 -20.86 -15.35
N HIS A 511 -13.93 -22.09 -15.09
CA HIS A 511 -13.17 -23.11 -14.36
C HIS A 511 -13.12 -24.42 -15.16
N THR A 512 -11.96 -24.72 -15.76
CA THR A 512 -11.72 -25.96 -16.53
C THR A 512 -10.76 -26.88 -15.79
N THR A 513 -11.20 -28.11 -15.48
CA THR A 513 -10.34 -29.16 -14.91
C THR A 513 -10.11 -30.26 -15.94
N GLY A 514 -8.86 -30.45 -16.41
CA GLY A 514 -8.52 -31.50 -17.37
C GLY A 514 -8.40 -32.92 -16.77
N GLY A 515 -8.28 -33.01 -15.44
CA GLY A 515 -8.29 -34.24 -14.67
C GLY A 515 -9.49 -34.32 -13.70
N THR A 516 -9.29 -34.89 -12.52
CA THR A 516 -10.34 -35.01 -11.50
C THR A 516 -10.45 -33.75 -10.65
N ARG A 517 -11.66 -33.19 -10.52
CA ARG A 517 -12.02 -32.21 -9.48
C ARG A 517 -12.68 -32.94 -8.31
N THR A 518 -12.25 -32.64 -7.09
CA THR A 518 -12.82 -33.17 -5.84
C THR A 518 -13.11 -32.01 -4.90
N THR A 519 -14.35 -31.89 -4.42
CA THR A 519 -14.78 -30.90 -3.43
C THR A 519 -15.21 -31.62 -2.15
N LEU A 520 -14.82 -31.12 -0.97
CA LEU A 520 -15.25 -31.66 0.33
C LEU A 520 -15.71 -30.52 1.24
N ILE A 521 -17.02 -30.35 1.36
CA ILE A 521 -17.64 -29.44 2.32
C ILE A 521 -17.93 -30.24 3.60
N LYS A 522 -17.32 -29.84 4.72
CA LYS A 522 -17.57 -30.46 6.04
C LYS A 522 -18.78 -29.85 6.78
N GLY A 523 -19.19 -28.66 6.36
CA GLY A 523 -20.34 -27.93 6.89
C GLY A 523 -21.52 -27.97 5.91
N HIS A 524 -22.06 -26.79 5.60
CA HIS A 524 -23.17 -26.59 4.66
C HIS A 524 -22.66 -25.98 3.35
N GLU A 525 -23.18 -26.43 2.20
CA GLU A 525 -22.99 -25.81 0.88
C GLU A 525 -24.29 -25.13 0.46
N SER A 526 -24.21 -23.93 -0.11
CA SER A 526 -25.37 -23.17 -0.58
C SER A 526 -25.04 -22.51 -1.91
N ALA A 527 -25.91 -22.67 -2.90
CA ALA A 527 -25.77 -22.08 -4.22
C ALA A 527 -27.09 -21.42 -4.66
N THR A 528 -26.99 -20.24 -5.28
CA THR A 528 -28.15 -19.43 -5.68
C THR A 528 -27.97 -18.96 -7.12
N TYR A 529 -28.72 -19.56 -8.05
CA TYR A 529 -28.66 -19.23 -9.48
C TYR A 529 -29.85 -18.35 -9.86
N GLN A 530 -29.60 -17.07 -10.16
CA GLN A 530 -30.69 -16.10 -10.41
C GLN A 530 -31.33 -16.23 -11.81
N SER A 531 -30.53 -16.55 -12.84
CA SER A 531 -30.99 -16.66 -14.24
C SER A 531 -31.33 -18.10 -14.66
N GLY A 532 -30.75 -19.09 -13.97
CA GLY A 532 -30.92 -20.52 -14.23
C GLY A 532 -29.62 -21.30 -14.03
N GLU A 533 -29.69 -22.63 -14.15
CA GLU A 533 -28.55 -23.55 -14.06
C GLU A 533 -28.69 -24.65 -15.14
N THR A 534 -27.57 -25.02 -15.77
CA THR A 534 -27.47 -26.15 -16.70
C THR A 534 -26.39 -27.11 -16.21
N ARG A 535 -26.68 -28.42 -16.18
CA ARG A 535 -25.73 -29.47 -15.78
C ARG A 535 -25.70 -30.61 -16.81
N ASP A 536 -24.77 -30.53 -17.75
CA ASP A 536 -24.56 -31.57 -18.77
C ASP A 536 -23.60 -32.66 -18.28
N ILE A 537 -24.12 -33.88 -18.06
CA ILE A 537 -23.33 -35.01 -17.53
C ILE A 537 -23.37 -36.19 -18.51
N THR A 538 -22.31 -36.33 -19.30
CA THR A 538 -22.24 -37.26 -20.45
C THR A 538 -21.97 -38.72 -20.09
N ALA A 539 -21.25 -38.98 -19.00
CA ALA A 539 -20.86 -40.32 -18.54
C ALA A 539 -21.78 -40.91 -17.46
N GLY A 540 -22.91 -40.24 -17.17
CA GLY A 540 -23.83 -40.59 -16.08
C GLY A 540 -23.43 -39.97 -14.74
N ALA A 541 -24.39 -39.92 -13.82
CA ALA A 541 -24.25 -39.34 -12.48
C ALA A 541 -24.62 -40.37 -11.40
N LYS A 542 -24.04 -40.22 -10.20
CA LYS A 542 -24.48 -40.93 -8.99
C LYS A 542 -24.62 -39.92 -7.85
N GLU A 543 -25.85 -39.79 -7.37
CA GLU A 543 -26.19 -39.04 -6.16
C GLU A 543 -26.51 -40.01 -5.01
N THR A 544 -26.36 -39.59 -3.75
CA THR A 544 -26.65 -40.44 -2.58
C THR A 544 -26.99 -39.55 -1.37
N ILE A 545 -28.28 -39.41 -1.08
CA ILE A 545 -28.80 -38.52 -0.03
C ILE A 545 -29.31 -39.36 1.14
N SER A 546 -28.59 -39.33 2.27
CA SER A 546 -28.93 -40.17 3.45
C SER A 546 -29.87 -39.49 4.45
N GLY A 547 -29.96 -38.16 4.44
CA GLY A 547 -30.81 -37.38 5.35
C GLY A 547 -32.25 -37.15 4.87
N GLY A 548 -32.59 -37.61 3.66
CA GLY A 548 -33.81 -37.21 2.94
C GLY A 548 -33.58 -36.02 2.01
N ASP A 549 -34.46 -35.90 1.01
CA ASP A 549 -34.49 -34.82 0.01
C ASP A 549 -35.82 -34.05 0.09
N THR A 550 -35.86 -32.80 -0.35
CA THR A 550 -37.07 -31.99 -0.46
C THR A 550 -36.95 -30.99 -1.61
N ARG A 551 -37.48 -31.39 -2.77
CA ARG A 551 -37.56 -30.55 -3.97
C ARG A 551 -38.90 -29.80 -4.04
N SER A 552 -38.85 -28.47 -3.98
CA SER A 552 -40.00 -27.59 -4.25
C SER A 552 -39.89 -26.97 -5.64
N VAL A 553 -40.99 -26.98 -6.41
CA VAL A 553 -41.07 -26.35 -7.74
C VAL A 553 -42.40 -25.60 -7.86
N THR A 554 -42.32 -24.26 -7.90
CA THR A 554 -43.50 -23.38 -8.03
C THR A 554 -43.98 -23.25 -9.48
N GLY A 555 -43.08 -23.45 -10.44
CA GLY A 555 -43.38 -23.44 -11.87
C GLY A 555 -43.75 -24.81 -12.44
N GLY A 556 -43.61 -24.98 -13.75
CA GLY A 556 -43.73 -26.28 -14.39
C GLY A 556 -42.55 -27.21 -14.06
N PHE A 557 -42.82 -28.51 -13.96
CA PHE A 557 -41.80 -29.56 -13.88
C PHE A 557 -42.00 -30.54 -15.03
N THR A 558 -40.91 -30.80 -15.78
CA THR A 558 -40.88 -31.76 -16.89
C THR A 558 -39.71 -32.70 -16.68
N GLU A 559 -39.96 -34.00 -16.72
CA GLU A 559 -38.96 -35.06 -16.67
C GLU A 559 -39.14 -35.95 -17.91
N THR A 560 -38.08 -36.06 -18.72
CA THR A 560 -38.09 -36.84 -19.96
C THR A 560 -37.03 -37.93 -19.88
N VAL A 561 -37.46 -39.17 -19.71
CA VAL A 561 -36.57 -40.34 -19.73
C VAL A 561 -36.86 -41.17 -20.99
N ALA A 562 -35.89 -41.23 -21.90
CA ALA A 562 -36.00 -42.02 -23.13
C ALA A 562 -35.71 -43.52 -22.92
N GLY A 563 -35.09 -43.88 -21.80
CA GLY A 563 -34.87 -45.26 -21.34
C GLY A 563 -35.97 -45.75 -20.38
N GLY A 564 -35.68 -46.81 -19.65
CA GLY A 564 -36.56 -47.29 -18.57
C GLY A 564 -36.33 -46.57 -17.25
N VAL A 565 -37.40 -46.33 -16.49
CA VAL A 565 -37.35 -45.84 -15.10
C VAL A 565 -37.66 -47.00 -14.15
N THR A 566 -36.88 -47.13 -13.08
CA THR A 566 -37.18 -48.04 -11.95
C THR A 566 -37.19 -47.21 -10.67
N GLN A 567 -38.34 -47.18 -9.98
CA GLN A 567 -38.52 -46.48 -8.71
C GLN A 567 -38.99 -47.48 -7.65
N THR A 568 -38.16 -47.69 -6.62
CA THR A 568 -38.46 -48.58 -5.48
C THR A 568 -38.70 -47.74 -4.23
N ILE A 569 -39.85 -47.91 -3.57
CA ILE A 569 -40.24 -47.14 -2.39
C ILE A 569 -40.74 -48.10 -1.31
N SER A 570 -39.92 -48.33 -0.29
CA SER A 570 -40.21 -49.29 0.79
C SER A 570 -41.13 -48.73 1.89
N GLY A 571 -41.13 -47.41 2.09
CA GLY A 571 -41.89 -46.73 3.17
C GLY A 571 -43.32 -46.32 2.81
N GLY A 572 -43.80 -46.63 1.59
CA GLY A 572 -45.06 -46.14 1.04
C GLY A 572 -44.94 -44.84 0.25
N LYS A 573 -45.93 -44.54 -0.60
CA LYS A 573 -45.96 -43.39 -1.51
C LYS A 573 -47.33 -42.71 -1.47
N THR A 574 -47.35 -41.40 -1.23
CA THR A 574 -48.56 -40.56 -1.36
C THR A 574 -48.39 -39.61 -2.55
N ARG A 575 -49.41 -39.50 -3.41
CA ARG A 575 -49.50 -38.53 -4.52
C ARG A 575 -50.82 -37.78 -4.35
N SER A 576 -50.74 -36.48 -4.03
CA SER A 576 -51.91 -35.59 -4.00
C SER A 576 -51.87 -34.67 -5.22
N ILE A 577 -53.04 -34.40 -5.82
CA ILE A 577 -53.19 -33.59 -7.03
C ILE A 577 -54.45 -32.75 -6.87
N GLY A 578 -54.31 -31.42 -6.80
CA GLY A 578 -55.46 -30.50 -6.68
C GLY A 578 -56.14 -30.15 -8.01
N GLY A 579 -55.54 -30.54 -9.13
CA GLY A 579 -56.08 -30.39 -10.49
C GLY A 579 -56.36 -31.73 -11.17
N GLY A 580 -56.47 -31.73 -12.49
CA GLY A 580 -56.67 -32.95 -13.28
C GLY A 580 -55.40 -33.80 -13.39
N LEU A 581 -55.60 -35.11 -13.61
CA LEU A 581 -54.55 -36.09 -13.93
C LEU A 581 -54.84 -36.75 -15.27
N ASN A 582 -53.87 -36.74 -16.19
CA ASN A 582 -53.95 -37.37 -17.50
C ASN A 582 -52.75 -38.31 -17.71
N ASP A 583 -52.84 -39.55 -17.21
CA ASP A 583 -51.80 -40.57 -17.40
C ASP A 583 -52.09 -41.38 -18.70
N THR A 584 -51.49 -40.97 -19.83
CA THR A 584 -51.63 -41.65 -21.14
C THR A 584 -50.61 -42.77 -21.28
N ILE A 585 -51.07 -44.01 -21.47
CA ILE A 585 -50.21 -45.19 -21.63
C ILE A 585 -50.59 -45.94 -22.91
N THR A 586 -49.65 -46.05 -23.85
CA THR A 586 -49.84 -46.72 -25.16
C THR A 586 -49.51 -48.21 -25.14
N GLY A 587 -48.73 -48.66 -24.15
CA GLY A 587 -48.44 -50.08 -23.88
C GLY A 587 -49.43 -50.72 -22.90
N GLY A 588 -49.14 -51.95 -22.49
CA GLY A 588 -49.93 -52.64 -21.47
C GLY A 588 -49.63 -52.15 -20.05
N VAL A 589 -50.66 -52.04 -19.21
CA VAL A 589 -50.55 -51.72 -17.78
C VAL A 589 -50.76 -53.00 -16.95
N LYS A 590 -49.85 -53.27 -16.01
CA LYS A 590 -50.02 -54.31 -14.99
C LYS A 590 -49.98 -53.68 -13.60
N LEU A 591 -51.15 -53.37 -13.04
CA LEU A 591 -51.30 -53.02 -11.63
C LEU A 591 -51.52 -54.30 -10.82
N ALA A 592 -50.71 -54.51 -9.78
CA ALA A 592 -50.84 -55.64 -8.86
C ALA A 592 -50.87 -55.11 -7.43
N ILE A 593 -51.96 -55.37 -6.71
CA ILE A 593 -52.17 -54.95 -5.32
C ILE A 593 -52.42 -56.21 -4.50
N SER A 594 -51.53 -56.50 -3.55
CA SER A 594 -51.61 -57.68 -2.68
C SER A 594 -52.37 -57.44 -1.38
N GLY A 595 -52.63 -56.17 -1.05
CA GLY A 595 -53.50 -55.75 0.04
C GLY A 595 -54.89 -55.34 -0.45
N GLY A 596 -55.60 -54.55 0.35
CA GLY A 596 -56.86 -53.94 -0.08
C GLY A 596 -56.66 -52.80 -1.09
N PHE A 597 -57.62 -52.65 -2.00
CA PHE A 597 -57.79 -51.45 -2.82
C PHE A 597 -59.09 -50.75 -2.41
N ASN A 598 -59.03 -49.43 -2.21
CA ASN A 598 -60.17 -48.58 -1.91
C ASN A 598 -60.01 -47.27 -2.71
N GLY A 599 -61.10 -46.78 -3.29
CA GLY A 599 -61.12 -45.56 -4.08
C GLY A 599 -62.53 -45.00 -4.19
N THR A 600 -62.67 -43.72 -3.92
CA THR A 600 -63.93 -42.97 -4.02
C THR A 600 -63.92 -42.11 -5.27
N ILE A 601 -65.05 -42.04 -5.96
CA ILE A 601 -65.27 -41.13 -7.10
C ILE A 601 -66.58 -40.37 -6.81
N ASP A 602 -66.46 -39.13 -6.34
CA ASP A 602 -67.63 -38.28 -6.03
C ASP A 602 -68.27 -37.67 -7.29
N GLY A 603 -67.54 -37.69 -8.41
CA GLY A 603 -67.99 -37.28 -9.74
C GLY A 603 -68.48 -38.46 -10.60
N GLN A 604 -68.48 -38.27 -11.92
CA GLN A 604 -68.86 -39.32 -12.87
C GLN A 604 -67.65 -40.20 -13.22
N GLU A 605 -67.75 -41.53 -13.00
CA GLU A 605 -66.88 -42.49 -13.68
C GLU A 605 -67.40 -42.76 -15.10
N ILE A 606 -66.53 -42.68 -16.11
CA ILE A 606 -66.80 -43.14 -17.48
C ILE A 606 -65.68 -44.12 -17.87
N ARG A 607 -66.04 -45.34 -18.28
CA ARG A 607 -65.09 -46.38 -18.65
C ARG A 607 -65.42 -46.97 -20.03
N PHE A 608 -64.60 -46.68 -21.03
CA PHE A 608 -64.69 -47.28 -22.35
C PHE A 608 -63.82 -48.54 -22.43
N VAL A 609 -64.37 -49.64 -22.96
CA VAL A 609 -63.64 -50.89 -23.18
C VAL A 609 -64.02 -51.47 -24.54
N SER A 610 -63.08 -51.45 -25.49
CA SER A 610 -63.36 -51.76 -26.91
C SER A 610 -63.20 -53.23 -27.30
N ALA A 611 -62.51 -54.04 -26.49
CA ALA A 611 -62.23 -55.45 -26.78
C ALA A 611 -63.02 -56.39 -25.87
N GLY A 612 -62.84 -56.27 -24.55
CA GLY A 612 -63.57 -57.05 -23.56
C GLY A 612 -63.14 -56.71 -22.13
N ARG A 613 -64.04 -56.93 -21.17
CA ARG A 613 -63.78 -56.80 -19.72
C ARG A 613 -64.12 -58.13 -19.05
N GLN A 614 -63.22 -58.62 -18.20
CA GLN A 614 -63.45 -59.79 -17.36
C GLN A 614 -63.15 -59.42 -15.91
N ASP A 615 -64.21 -59.35 -15.09
CA ASP A 615 -64.08 -59.19 -13.65
C ASP A 615 -64.26 -60.58 -13.01
N THR A 616 -63.22 -61.10 -12.35
CA THR A 616 -63.28 -62.39 -11.63
C THR A 616 -63.26 -62.12 -10.14
N ILE A 617 -64.32 -62.50 -9.43
CA ILE A 617 -64.52 -62.22 -8.01
C ILE A 617 -64.73 -63.55 -7.28
N ASN A 618 -63.77 -63.93 -6.44
CA ASN A 618 -63.74 -65.23 -5.75
C ASN A 618 -64.55 -65.24 -4.42
N ALA A 619 -65.28 -64.16 -4.14
CA ALA A 619 -65.99 -63.90 -2.89
C ALA A 619 -67.26 -63.08 -3.17
N SER A 620 -67.81 -62.38 -2.18
CA SER A 620 -68.96 -61.49 -2.34
C SER A 620 -68.68 -60.33 -3.29
N ASN A 621 -69.58 -60.10 -4.27
CA ASN A 621 -69.71 -58.84 -4.99
C ASN A 621 -70.98 -58.13 -4.50
N THR A 622 -70.89 -56.84 -4.18
CA THR A 622 -72.04 -56.04 -3.73
C THR A 622 -72.04 -54.71 -4.47
N VAL A 623 -73.09 -54.48 -5.26
CA VAL A 623 -73.29 -53.24 -6.02
C VAL A 623 -74.55 -52.57 -5.47
N GLN A 624 -74.38 -51.44 -4.79
CA GLN A 624 -75.48 -50.60 -4.30
C GLN A 624 -75.60 -49.35 -5.16
N VAL A 625 -76.80 -49.09 -5.67
CA VAL A 625 -77.10 -47.87 -6.45
C VAL A 625 -78.28 -47.17 -5.78
N ASN A 626 -78.05 -45.96 -5.27
CA ASN A 626 -79.07 -45.19 -4.54
C ASN A 626 -79.97 -44.34 -5.49
N GLY A 627 -79.60 -44.23 -6.77
CA GLY A 627 -80.37 -43.59 -7.84
C GLY A 627 -80.90 -44.61 -8.86
N PRO A 628 -81.50 -44.16 -9.97
CA PRO A 628 -81.92 -45.05 -11.05
C PRO A 628 -80.70 -45.71 -11.71
N SER A 629 -80.75 -47.04 -11.85
CA SER A 629 -79.75 -47.82 -12.59
C SER A 629 -80.32 -48.25 -13.94
N THR A 630 -79.58 -47.99 -15.02
CA THR A 630 -79.95 -48.36 -16.39
C THR A 630 -78.82 -49.18 -17.00
N THR A 631 -79.11 -50.39 -17.45
CA THR A 631 -78.15 -51.25 -18.17
C THR A 631 -78.73 -51.60 -19.54
N THR A 632 -78.06 -51.17 -20.61
CA THR A 632 -78.47 -51.43 -21.99
C THR A 632 -77.51 -52.43 -22.61
N VAL A 633 -77.98 -53.64 -22.89
CA VAL A 633 -77.21 -54.67 -23.61
C VAL A 633 -77.87 -54.92 -24.96
N THR A 634 -77.10 -54.79 -26.04
CA THR A 634 -77.58 -54.99 -27.43
C THR A 634 -77.42 -56.43 -27.92
N GLY A 635 -76.60 -57.23 -27.25
CA GLY A 635 -76.47 -58.67 -27.44
C GLY A 635 -77.22 -59.49 -26.36
N PRO A 636 -77.18 -60.83 -26.44
CA PRO A 636 -77.77 -61.68 -25.41
C PRO A 636 -77.06 -61.49 -24.06
N THR A 637 -77.85 -61.35 -22.99
CA THR A 637 -77.35 -61.38 -21.61
C THR A 637 -77.63 -62.74 -21.00
N VAL A 638 -76.65 -63.34 -20.33
CA VAL A 638 -76.80 -64.65 -19.67
C VAL A 638 -76.42 -64.49 -18.20
N HIS A 639 -77.34 -64.83 -17.31
CA HIS A 639 -77.09 -64.95 -15.87
C HIS A 639 -77.13 -66.44 -15.50
N THR A 640 -76.08 -66.92 -14.83
CA THR A 640 -75.99 -68.29 -14.34
C THR A 640 -75.69 -68.25 -12.85
N SER A 641 -76.68 -68.64 -12.04
CA SER A 641 -76.63 -68.65 -10.58
C SER A 641 -77.54 -69.79 -10.07
N PRO A 642 -77.26 -70.42 -8.92
CA PRO A 642 -78.18 -71.37 -8.29
C PRO A 642 -79.53 -70.71 -7.94
N ASP A 643 -79.47 -69.48 -7.42
CA ASP A 643 -80.60 -68.67 -7.00
C ASP A 643 -80.51 -67.25 -7.56
N VAL A 644 -81.65 -66.64 -7.87
CA VAL A 644 -81.78 -65.22 -8.25
C VAL A 644 -83.05 -64.66 -7.60
N THR A 645 -82.96 -63.51 -6.94
CA THR A 645 -84.10 -62.89 -6.23
C THR A 645 -84.24 -61.42 -6.60
N PHE A 646 -85.43 -61.01 -7.04
CA PHE A 646 -85.78 -59.62 -7.32
C PHE A 646 -86.83 -59.14 -6.32
N ASN A 647 -86.42 -58.29 -5.37
CA ASN A 647 -87.34 -57.63 -4.43
C ASN A 647 -87.70 -56.23 -4.96
N THR A 648 -88.93 -56.06 -5.42
CA THR A 648 -89.38 -54.84 -6.12
C THR A 648 -90.83 -54.48 -5.75
N THR A 649 -91.11 -53.21 -5.46
CA THR A 649 -92.49 -52.73 -5.18
C THR A 649 -93.36 -52.67 -6.44
N ASN A 650 -92.75 -52.46 -7.62
CA ASN A 650 -93.36 -52.57 -8.94
C ASN A 650 -92.29 -53.07 -9.92
N HIS A 651 -92.64 -54.03 -10.78
CA HIS A 651 -91.77 -54.57 -11.81
C HIS A 651 -92.57 -54.76 -13.11
N ILE A 652 -92.07 -54.23 -14.23
CA ILE A 652 -92.73 -54.25 -15.53
C ILE A 652 -91.75 -54.82 -16.55
N HIS A 653 -92.11 -55.96 -17.14
CA HIS A 653 -91.24 -56.71 -18.05
C HIS A 653 -91.88 -56.81 -19.45
N ASN A 654 -91.65 -55.78 -20.27
CA ASN A 654 -92.17 -55.73 -21.64
C ASN A 654 -91.26 -56.52 -22.60
N THR A 655 -91.78 -57.57 -23.22
CA THR A 655 -91.05 -58.40 -24.20
C THR A 655 -91.92 -58.66 -25.43
N THR A 656 -91.33 -58.72 -26.62
CA THR A 656 -92.06 -59.05 -27.86
C THR A 656 -92.21 -60.57 -28.07
N GLN A 657 -91.31 -61.37 -27.49
CA GLN A 657 -91.42 -62.82 -27.38
C GLN A 657 -90.81 -63.27 -26.05
N HIS A 658 -91.53 -64.13 -25.32
CA HIS A 658 -91.06 -64.75 -24.10
C HIS A 658 -91.19 -66.28 -24.23
N VAL A 659 -90.07 -66.99 -24.14
CA VAL A 659 -90.02 -68.45 -24.21
C VAL A 659 -89.35 -68.98 -22.95
N ILE A 660 -90.15 -69.57 -22.06
CA ILE A 660 -89.69 -70.20 -20.82
C ILE A 660 -89.45 -71.68 -21.10
N ASN A 661 -88.19 -72.06 -21.34
CA ASN A 661 -87.77 -73.46 -21.43
C ASN A 661 -87.27 -73.95 -20.06
N THR A 662 -88.19 -74.33 -19.17
CA THR A 662 -87.87 -74.84 -17.83
C THR A 662 -87.70 -76.35 -17.80
N SER A 663 -86.48 -76.81 -17.55
CA SER A 663 -86.18 -78.23 -17.21
C SER A 663 -86.24 -78.44 -15.70
N VAL A 664 -87.45 -78.55 -15.14
CA VAL A 664 -87.65 -78.66 -13.69
C VAL A 664 -87.31 -80.07 -13.18
N TYR A 665 -86.39 -80.14 -12.22
CA TYR A 665 -86.30 -81.26 -11.28
C TYR A 665 -86.91 -80.82 -9.93
N ASN A 666 -87.69 -81.70 -9.31
CA ASN A 666 -88.41 -81.53 -8.03
C ASN A 666 -87.44 -81.25 -6.85
N THR A 667 -87.76 -80.57 -5.74
CA THR A 667 -88.98 -79.89 -5.18
C THR A 667 -88.49 -78.58 -4.47
N THR A 668 -89.26 -77.54 -4.10
CA THR A 668 -90.58 -77.51 -3.41
C THR A 668 -91.17 -76.09 -3.43
N SER A 669 -92.51 -75.95 -3.40
CA SER A 669 -93.26 -74.72 -3.02
C SER A 669 -93.06 -73.43 -3.85
N ASN A 670 -93.83 -73.27 -4.94
CA ASN A 670 -94.15 -71.96 -5.52
C ASN A 670 -95.47 -71.42 -4.95
N THR A 671 -95.45 -70.26 -4.29
CA THR A 671 -96.64 -69.63 -3.68
C THR A 671 -97.10 -68.41 -4.49
N TYR A 672 -97.99 -68.60 -5.45
CA TYR A 672 -98.64 -67.50 -6.18
C TYR A 672 -99.79 -66.91 -5.34
N ASN A 673 -99.61 -65.68 -4.84
CA ASN A 673 -100.65 -64.95 -4.11
C ASN A 673 -101.27 -63.85 -5.00
N ASN A 674 -102.59 -63.95 -5.25
CA ASN A 674 -103.45 -62.98 -5.94
C ASN A 674 -102.99 -62.46 -7.33
N LEU A 675 -103.40 -63.18 -8.38
CA LEU A 675 -103.47 -62.68 -9.76
C LEU A 675 -104.91 -62.28 -10.11
N THR A 676 -105.22 -60.97 -10.10
CA THR A 676 -106.52 -60.44 -10.56
C THR A 676 -106.50 -60.18 -12.07
N ASN A 677 -106.72 -61.22 -12.86
CA ASN A 677 -106.79 -61.12 -14.34
C ASN A 677 -108.17 -60.57 -14.80
N ASN A 678 -108.31 -59.25 -14.89
CA ASN A 678 -109.45 -58.62 -15.56
C ASN A 678 -109.28 -58.67 -17.10
N TYR A 679 -109.91 -59.65 -17.73
CA TYR A 679 -110.10 -59.69 -19.19
C TYR A 679 -111.43 -59.04 -19.58
N THR A 680 -111.38 -58.06 -20.50
CA THR A 680 -112.58 -57.45 -21.11
C THR A 680 -112.37 -57.40 -22.63
N ASN A 681 -113.28 -58.01 -23.41
CA ASN A 681 -113.17 -58.04 -24.88
C ASN A 681 -114.54 -58.13 -25.57
N ASN A 682 -114.90 -57.08 -26.32
CA ASN A 682 -115.98 -56.94 -27.33
C ASN A 682 -116.11 -55.41 -27.63
N SER A 683 -116.54 -54.90 -28.79
CA SER A 683 -116.97 -55.51 -30.07
C SER A 683 -116.83 -54.47 -31.22
N VAL A 684 -116.96 -54.87 -32.49
CA VAL A 684 -116.66 -54.06 -33.69
C VAL A 684 -117.90 -53.43 -34.36
N SER A 685 -117.76 -52.22 -34.94
CA SER A 685 -118.64 -51.62 -35.98
C SER A 685 -117.93 -50.48 -36.75
N TYR A 686 -118.47 -50.03 -37.90
CA TYR A 686 -117.79 -49.20 -38.91
C TYR A 686 -118.39 -47.78 -39.14
N THR A 687 -117.67 -46.95 -39.93
CA THR A 687 -117.90 -45.54 -40.39
C THR A 687 -119.27 -45.27 -41.05
N ASN A 688 -119.74 -44.03 -41.34
CA ASN A 688 -119.13 -42.72 -41.69
C ASN A 688 -120.17 -41.55 -41.50
N ASN A 689 -120.06 -40.23 -41.80
CA ASN A 689 -119.05 -39.28 -42.34
C ASN A 689 -119.49 -37.79 -42.03
N TYR A 690 -118.61 -36.78 -42.23
CA TYR A 690 -118.86 -35.30 -42.29
C TYR A 690 -119.46 -34.62 -41.03
N ALA A 691 -119.08 -33.40 -40.59
CA ALA A 691 -118.12 -32.36 -41.02
C ALA A 691 -117.77 -31.50 -39.74
N LYS A 692 -117.18 -30.29 -39.66
CA LYS A 692 -116.42 -29.23 -40.41
C LYS A 692 -116.02 -28.21 -39.29
N SER A 693 -115.15 -27.19 -39.35
CA SER A 693 -113.91 -26.75 -40.05
C SER A 693 -113.53 -25.39 -39.40
N SER A 694 -112.32 -24.84 -39.44
CA SER A 694 -111.07 -25.14 -40.17
C SER A 694 -109.89 -25.21 -39.14
N ASP A 695 -108.63 -24.77 -39.30
CA ASP A 695 -107.85 -24.10 -40.36
C ASP A 695 -106.33 -24.43 -40.24
N TRP A 696 -105.46 -23.83 -41.07
CA TRP A 696 -104.05 -24.19 -41.22
C TRP A 696 -103.09 -22.98 -41.13
N ARG A 697 -101.81 -23.20 -40.76
CA ARG A 697 -100.70 -22.97 -41.72
C ARG A 697 -99.30 -23.48 -41.33
N LEU A 698 -98.60 -23.76 -42.41
CA LEU A 698 -97.29 -24.38 -42.64
C LEU A 698 -96.08 -23.55 -42.17
N ALA A 699 -95.01 -24.21 -41.71
CA ALA A 699 -93.61 -23.81 -41.93
C ALA A 699 -92.69 -25.06 -41.89
N ARG A 700 -91.56 -25.07 -42.62
CA ARG A 700 -90.66 -26.23 -42.74
C ARG A 700 -89.22 -25.83 -43.07
N SER A 701 -88.26 -26.16 -42.19
CA SER A 701 -86.81 -26.39 -42.44
C SER A 701 -86.14 -26.54 -41.06
N GLY A 702 -85.09 -27.33 -40.81
CA GLY A 702 -84.37 -28.27 -41.69
C GLY A 702 -82.86 -28.22 -41.44
N GLY A 703 -82.26 -29.33 -41.02
CA GLY A 703 -80.81 -29.44 -40.77
C GLY A 703 -80.48 -30.55 -39.77
N VAL A 704 -79.65 -31.51 -40.17
CA VAL A 704 -79.23 -32.66 -39.34
C VAL A 704 -77.71 -32.61 -39.16
N GLY A 705 -77.22 -32.94 -37.96
CA GLY A 705 -75.80 -32.94 -37.65
C GLY A 705 -75.04 -34.16 -38.19
N PHE A 706 -73.73 -33.97 -38.35
CA PHE A 706 -72.65 -34.98 -38.36
C PHE A 706 -72.71 -36.13 -39.39
N ARG A 707 -71.74 -36.13 -40.30
CA ARG A 707 -71.20 -37.36 -40.92
C ARG A 707 -69.77 -37.57 -40.43
N PHE A 708 -69.48 -38.75 -39.90
CA PHE A 708 -68.11 -39.28 -39.87
C PHE A 708 -67.77 -39.89 -41.23
N GLY A 709 -66.50 -39.86 -41.60
CA GLY A 709 -65.95 -40.57 -42.75
C GLY A 709 -64.47 -40.83 -42.54
N ALA A 710 -64.08 -42.10 -42.52
CA ALA A 710 -62.69 -42.53 -42.42
C ALA A 710 -62.45 -43.64 -43.46
N VAL A 711 -61.43 -43.47 -44.30
CA VAL A 711 -60.99 -44.44 -45.32
C VAL A 711 -59.49 -44.29 -45.50
N GLY A 712 -58.78 -45.40 -45.65
CA GLY A 712 -57.39 -45.43 -46.13
C GLY A 712 -56.35 -45.56 -45.01
N ALA A 713 -55.72 -46.73 -44.95
CA ALA A 713 -54.48 -46.95 -44.22
C ALA A 713 -53.43 -47.49 -45.21
N SER A 714 -52.20 -46.98 -45.12
CA SER A 714 -51.03 -47.57 -45.75
C SER A 714 -49.79 -47.17 -44.95
N LEU A 715 -49.05 -48.17 -44.47
CA LEU A 715 -47.71 -48.04 -43.91
C LEU A 715 -46.72 -48.40 -45.02
N ASP A 716 -45.68 -47.58 -45.20
CA ASP A 716 -44.50 -47.95 -46.00
C ASP A 716 -43.22 -47.57 -45.23
N PHE A 717 -42.21 -48.43 -45.31
CA PHE A 717 -41.03 -48.42 -44.43
C PHE A 717 -39.73 -48.64 -45.22
N TRP A 718 -39.08 -47.57 -45.67
CA TRP A 718 -37.74 -47.53 -46.28
C TRP A 718 -37.06 -46.21 -45.86
N GLY A 719 -35.76 -46.12 -45.51
CA GLY A 719 -34.76 -47.17 -45.24
C GLY A 719 -33.32 -46.62 -45.18
N VAL A 720 -32.40 -47.34 -44.51
CA VAL A 720 -30.92 -47.17 -44.55
C VAL A 720 -30.32 -45.98 -43.75
N ARG A 721 -28.98 -46.00 -43.52
CA ARG A 721 -28.19 -45.30 -42.48
C ARG A 721 -26.75 -44.99 -42.96
N GLN A 722 -26.21 -43.79 -42.68
CA GLN A 722 -24.79 -43.38 -42.38
C GLN A 722 -24.68 -41.82 -42.51
N GLN A 723 -24.00 -41.01 -41.66
CA GLN A 723 -22.56 -40.89 -41.27
C GLN A 723 -21.63 -40.60 -42.47
N PHE A 724 -20.74 -39.58 -42.53
CA PHE A 724 -20.40 -38.33 -41.81
C PHE A 724 -19.85 -37.35 -42.90
N TYR A 725 -19.49 -36.06 -42.76
CA TYR A 725 -19.20 -35.08 -41.68
C TYR A 725 -20.06 -33.79 -41.92
N GLY A 726 -19.92 -32.59 -41.32
CA GLY A 726 -18.98 -31.99 -40.35
C GLY A 726 -18.14 -30.83 -40.92
N ILE A 727 -18.56 -29.57 -40.73
CA ILE A 727 -17.77 -28.32 -40.61
C ILE A 727 -18.68 -27.14 -40.20
N ASN A 728 -18.10 -26.09 -39.63
CA ASN A 728 -18.77 -24.96 -38.96
C ASN A 728 -18.66 -23.65 -39.77
N SER A 729 -19.77 -22.94 -39.98
CA SER A 729 -19.80 -21.46 -40.01
C SER A 729 -21.23 -20.91 -39.82
N GLN A 730 -21.32 -19.73 -39.18
CA GLN A 730 -22.55 -18.93 -39.09
C GLN A 730 -22.59 -17.89 -40.23
N TYR A 731 -23.79 -17.50 -40.69
CA TYR A 731 -24.29 -16.11 -40.62
C TYR A 731 -25.66 -15.95 -41.30
N ALA A 732 -26.50 -15.04 -40.75
CA ALA A 732 -27.73 -14.45 -41.32
C ALA A 732 -28.92 -15.44 -41.58
N VAL A 733 -30.16 -15.27 -41.07
CA VAL A 733 -31.07 -14.10 -40.96
C VAL A 733 -31.33 -13.50 -42.35
N LEU A 734 -32.52 -13.49 -42.96
CA LEU A 734 -33.93 -13.57 -42.50
C LEU A 734 -34.79 -14.13 -43.66
N LYS A 735 -36.08 -14.48 -43.43
CA LYS A 735 -37.26 -13.78 -44.01
C LYS A 735 -38.55 -14.64 -44.00
N VAL A 736 -39.64 -14.01 -43.54
CA VAL A 736 -41.03 -14.46 -43.68
C VAL A 736 -41.71 -13.50 -44.66
N ASP A 737 -42.65 -13.98 -45.49
CA ASP A 737 -43.50 -13.15 -46.34
C ASP A 737 -44.99 -13.49 -46.17
N PHE A 738 -45.84 -12.46 -46.17
CA PHE A 738 -47.31 -12.55 -46.16
C PHE A 738 -47.91 -11.66 -47.26
N LEU A 739 -48.92 -12.17 -47.97
CA LEU A 739 -49.65 -11.55 -49.09
C LEU A 739 -51.07 -12.17 -49.11
N THR A 740 -52.21 -11.48 -49.32
CA THR A 740 -52.54 -10.02 -49.36
C THR A 740 -54.05 -9.81 -49.06
N PHE A 741 -54.55 -8.57 -49.04
CA PHE A 741 -55.86 -8.16 -48.48
C PHE A 741 -56.95 -7.72 -49.50
N LYS A 742 -58.22 -7.62 -49.06
CA LYS A 742 -59.36 -6.74 -49.52
C LYS A 742 -60.69 -7.15 -48.80
N ILE A 743 -61.73 -6.32 -48.55
CA ILE A 743 -61.86 -4.84 -48.44
C ILE A 743 -63.20 -4.44 -47.74
N ALA A 744 -63.28 -3.20 -47.23
CA ALA A 744 -64.39 -2.23 -47.02
C ALA A 744 -65.91 -2.56 -47.26
N ASN A 745 -66.91 -1.85 -46.67
CA ASN A 745 -67.01 -0.88 -45.53
C ASN A 745 -68.48 -0.35 -45.41
N LYS A 746 -69.01 -0.10 -44.19
CA LYS A 746 -69.78 1.13 -43.76
C LYS A 746 -70.49 0.98 -42.40
N GLY A 747 -70.30 1.93 -41.48
CA GLY A 747 -71.16 2.15 -40.29
C GLY A 747 -70.46 2.80 -39.09
N THR A 748 -70.99 3.94 -38.61
CA THR A 748 -70.59 4.71 -37.41
C THR A 748 -70.81 3.96 -36.07
N ASP A 749 -70.32 4.37 -34.89
CA ASP A 749 -69.99 5.74 -34.43
C ASP A 749 -68.81 5.84 -33.40
N ILE A 750 -68.57 7.05 -32.86
CA ILE A 750 -67.29 7.52 -32.28
C ILE A 750 -67.34 7.74 -30.75
N THR A 751 -66.24 7.42 -30.03
CA THR A 751 -65.84 8.19 -28.82
C THR A 751 -64.32 8.13 -28.53
N LYS A 752 -63.73 9.32 -28.33
CA LYS A 752 -62.48 9.76 -27.64
C LYS A 752 -61.58 8.70 -26.95
N GLU A 753 -60.24 8.80 -26.92
CA GLU A 753 -59.26 9.91 -27.15
C GLU A 753 -57.95 9.34 -27.76
N ALA A 754 -57.35 9.93 -28.83
CA ALA A 754 -56.19 10.86 -28.84
C ALA A 754 -54.80 10.26 -28.46
N ILE A 755 -53.66 10.48 -29.14
CA ILE A 755 -53.31 11.29 -30.34
C ILE A 755 -52.04 10.74 -31.09
N GLN A 756 -51.71 11.31 -32.27
CA GLN A 756 -50.58 10.97 -33.20
C GLN A 756 -49.17 11.38 -32.69
N VAL A 757 -47.99 10.92 -33.17
CA VAL A 757 -47.45 10.36 -34.45
C VAL A 757 -46.92 11.37 -35.50
N GLY A 758 -45.66 11.18 -35.91
CA GLY A 758 -45.07 11.68 -37.19
C GLY A 758 -43.54 11.93 -37.12
N ASN A 759 -42.78 12.17 -38.20
CA ASN A 759 -42.80 11.67 -39.60
C ASN A 759 -41.64 12.37 -40.39
N ALA A 760 -40.77 11.65 -41.11
CA ALA A 760 -39.80 12.25 -42.07
C ALA A 760 -39.30 11.22 -43.13
N ALA A 761 -38.87 11.68 -44.32
CA ALA A 761 -38.86 10.89 -45.56
C ALA A 761 -37.47 10.47 -46.14
N LEU A 762 -37.52 9.64 -47.20
CA LEU A 762 -36.38 9.01 -47.92
C LEU A 762 -35.59 9.95 -48.87
N ARG A 763 -34.39 9.50 -49.28
CA ARG A 763 -33.93 9.49 -50.70
C ARG A 763 -32.81 8.45 -50.97
N PHE A 764 -32.59 8.08 -52.24
CA PHE A 764 -31.64 7.06 -52.73
C PHE A 764 -31.07 7.43 -54.11
N LEU A 765 -29.88 6.90 -54.44
CA LEU A 765 -29.20 6.75 -55.76
C LEU A 765 -28.39 5.43 -55.67
N MET A 766 -28.34 4.47 -56.62
CA MET A 766 -27.78 4.47 -58.00
C MET A 766 -26.24 4.57 -58.02
N ASP A 767 -25.46 3.74 -58.74
CA ASP A 767 -25.74 2.78 -59.86
C ASP A 767 -24.90 1.46 -59.80
N GLY A 768 -25.11 0.53 -60.75
CA GLY A 768 -24.24 -0.64 -61.03
C GLY A 768 -23.39 -0.46 -62.32
N LEU A 769 -22.95 -1.46 -63.11
CA LEU A 769 -23.09 -2.93 -63.08
C LEU A 769 -22.11 -3.55 -64.13
N ALA A 770 -21.24 -4.51 -63.79
CA ALA A 770 -20.48 -5.35 -64.75
C ALA A 770 -19.78 -6.56 -64.06
N THR A 771 -19.32 -7.63 -64.74
CA THR A 771 -20.05 -8.71 -65.45
C THR A 771 -19.09 -9.88 -65.77
N TYR A 772 -19.64 -11.07 -66.05
CA TYR A 772 -18.97 -12.28 -66.59
C TYR A 772 -18.10 -13.13 -65.66
N ALA A 773 -17.89 -14.39 -66.08
CA ALA A 773 -17.37 -15.51 -65.30
C ALA A 773 -16.61 -16.52 -66.20
N GLN A 774 -15.72 -17.34 -65.62
CA GLN A 774 -15.42 -18.68 -66.14
C GLN A 774 -14.62 -19.58 -65.16
N ALA A 775 -14.76 -20.89 -65.34
CA ALA A 775 -13.82 -21.99 -65.08
C ALA A 775 -12.93 -21.99 -63.80
N MET A 776 -13.40 -22.71 -62.76
CA MET A 776 -12.92 -24.08 -62.46
C MET A 776 -11.41 -24.38 -62.70
N HIS A 777 -10.59 -24.45 -61.63
CA HIS A 777 -9.90 -25.69 -61.18
C HIS A 777 -8.95 -25.47 -59.97
N ILE A 778 -8.85 -26.50 -59.12
CA ILE A 778 -7.71 -26.87 -58.23
C ILE A 778 -7.16 -25.79 -57.28
N VAL A 779 -7.49 -25.90 -56.00
CA VAL A 779 -6.55 -26.10 -54.87
C VAL A 779 -7.30 -26.94 -53.80
N MET A 780 -6.56 -27.49 -52.83
CA MET A 780 -7.02 -28.26 -51.67
C MET A 780 -8.07 -27.54 -50.81
#